data_AF-A0A387BM61-F1
#
_entry.id   AF-A0A387BM61-F1
#
_cell.length_a   1.000
_cell.length_b   1.000
_cell.length_c   1.000
_cell.angle_alpha   90.00
_cell.angle_beta   90.00
_cell.angle_gamma   90.00
#
_symmetry.space_group_name_H-M   'P 1'
#
loop_
_entity.id
_entity.type
_entity.pdbx_description
1 polymer ?
#
loop_
_entity_poly.entity_id
_entity_poly.type
_entity_poly.pdbx_seq_one_letter_code
_entity_poly.pdbx_strand_id
1 'polypeptide(L)'
;MDPSRAEDLPAYRFDVDRHAADIAAEWGTLAPGERGTAPVSCAGRLMLVRHHGGLIFAVLQDRTARMQLFVDRAAVGDELHARFGALRRGDWVGVTGPVMRTDRGELSIAVTELTLLGRAARRPPDKDKAFDDIEARSRRRYVDLMVNERTRETFRIRRAVIDSIRDGLRARGFWEVEGPMLQSIQGGATARPFITHHNALDLDLYLRIALELHLKRLIVGGMERVFELSRVFRNEGIDVRHNPEFTMLEAYQAFADYGDMMELVESLVVSAARAALGDHLVVTVGDRRIDLAPPWPRITLDELIRTRLGVSMDPTMPVDEARAILDGLGVEWEPGWGSGKLMKQVVDERIQHEIIEPVFCVDYPEEVSPLARLHRSRPGYVERFELMVAGFELCNAYSEQNDPVAQLAAFEAEARAKAQGDPEAGDIDEDYVQALEYGLPATGGLGIGIDRLVMLLSGAGNIREVVLFPTLRPIGGGRSLGAGHPLGLGRLADRDGTVPAAPPVATAGPAQAGPVPAEPIMRPDAPPDTRPAQRSRRPVLALAWLTLIGGVIQLLPLVPVLHSRLQADPIGPLWFRVTGHLVSTLLGLLLILLAGQVARGKRRAWQLSLILFGAGAAVNALKGPHPVSLAYCLVMLAALLAYDSRFRGRSDPPSLLRLVRLVPLYVAAVLLFGFVTLALGRHQLGAPLTFLGGLETIARGLIGLPGPYDYAHPFFDAYFRGALLALGVAGALGAAFLLFRPFQARQPHSPQSWERARRLVHSYGSDTLAYFTLRPDKSFFFGSDGEAFLAYTYLGGYALVSGDPIGAGASVDRLLDEFLAFCDDRSWKVAFLGARGSESARYTARGLHSFYLGDEAIVECQRFTLEGAGMKGVRAAVNRVGRTHRFELLRESQASPQLVAALNGISARWRGKAPERGFTMSLSQDVEGNGRNPEFLLCVALDEDDRPSGFLRLVPAYGEDFGYTLDLMRHLPDAPNGMTEFLIARTAEALRAEGIDRLSMNFAMWGRLYSDDIRYSPTQWLAKRAIDVLNPFFQIKSLRDFNEKFSPRWLGRVLVFQEPADLPQVGLLYAGAEGFLSIPVVGELFVPRAVGEESAVG
;
A
#
# COMPACT_ATOMS: atom_id res chain seq x y z
N MET A 1 -9.78 46.50 -7.30
CA MET A 1 -11.05 45.96 -6.77
C MET A 1 -12.09 47.03 -6.95
N ASP A 2 -13.22 46.69 -7.56
CA ASP A 2 -14.36 47.60 -7.71
C ASP A 2 -15.07 47.76 -6.35
N PRO A 3 -15.18 48.97 -5.80
CA PRO A 3 -15.83 49.21 -4.50
C PRO A 3 -17.33 48.85 -4.48
N SER A 4 -17.99 48.72 -5.65
CA SER A 4 -19.39 48.27 -5.73
C SER A 4 -19.60 46.78 -5.36
N ARG A 5 -18.52 45.98 -5.33
CA ARG A 5 -18.57 44.56 -4.90
C ARG A 5 -18.41 44.36 -3.39
N ALA A 6 -18.08 45.40 -2.63
CA ALA A 6 -17.85 45.28 -1.19
C ALA A 6 -19.15 45.07 -0.39
N GLU A 7 -20.28 45.57 -0.89
CA GLU A 7 -21.59 45.51 -0.21
C GLU A 7 -22.29 44.13 -0.30
N ASP A 8 -21.76 43.22 -1.12
CA ASP A 8 -22.36 41.91 -1.40
C ASP A 8 -21.57 40.72 -0.80
N LEU A 9 -20.52 41.00 -0.03
CA LEU A 9 -19.72 39.98 0.64
C LEU A 9 -20.38 39.53 1.94
N PRO A 10 -20.41 38.21 2.24
CA PRO A 10 -20.92 37.71 3.50
C PRO A 10 -20.16 38.30 4.70
N ALA A 11 -20.88 38.66 5.76
CA ALA A 11 -20.27 39.13 6.99
C ALA A 11 -19.46 37.99 7.66
N TYR A 12 -18.28 38.34 8.19
CA TYR A 12 -17.42 37.40 8.92
C TYR A 12 -18.00 36.96 10.27
N ARG A 13 -18.82 37.80 10.90
CA ARG A 13 -19.43 37.56 12.22
C ARG A 13 -20.82 38.19 12.27
N PHE A 14 -21.71 37.56 13.01
CA PHE A 14 -23.02 38.09 13.41
C PHE A 14 -23.29 37.65 14.85
N ASP A 15 -23.62 38.61 15.71
CA ASP A 15 -23.91 38.33 17.11
C ASP A 15 -25.37 37.92 17.25
N VAL A 16 -25.60 36.65 17.54
CA VAL A 16 -26.93 36.08 17.80
C VAL A 16 -27.28 36.27 19.27
N ASP A 17 -28.43 36.89 19.56
CA ASP A 17 -28.89 37.07 20.94
C ASP A 17 -29.88 35.97 21.38
N ARG A 18 -30.65 35.42 20.46
CA ARG A 18 -31.69 34.41 20.69
C ARG A 18 -31.78 33.43 19.54
N HIS A 19 -31.99 32.16 19.87
CA HIS A 19 -32.36 31.14 18.90
C HIS A 19 -33.87 31.11 18.67
N ALA A 20 -34.30 30.53 17.54
CA ALA A 20 -35.70 30.46 17.16
C ALA A 20 -36.59 29.80 18.22
N ALA A 21 -36.11 28.77 18.91
CA ALA A 21 -36.83 28.13 20.00
C ALA A 21 -36.95 29.02 21.24
N ASP A 22 -35.90 29.78 21.57
CA ASP A 22 -35.92 30.72 22.70
C ASP A 22 -36.97 31.82 22.46
N ILE A 23 -37.03 32.34 21.22
CA ILE A 23 -38.03 33.33 20.82
C ILE A 23 -39.45 32.75 20.94
N ALA A 24 -39.66 31.50 20.51
CA ALA A 24 -40.94 30.83 20.63
C ALA A 24 -41.35 30.61 22.10
N ALA A 25 -40.40 30.34 22.99
CA ALA A 25 -40.65 30.18 24.41
C ALA A 25 -40.96 31.50 25.11
N GLU A 26 -40.20 32.56 24.84
CA GLU A 26 -40.33 33.87 25.49
C GLU A 26 -41.55 34.67 24.98
N TRP A 27 -41.87 34.62 23.69
CA TRP A 27 -42.95 35.41 23.06
C TRP A 27 -44.10 34.56 22.49
N GLY A 28 -44.13 33.27 22.83
CA GLY A 28 -45.17 32.34 22.36
C GLY A 28 -46.60 32.74 22.75
N THR A 29 -46.79 33.58 23.76
CA THR A 29 -48.11 34.00 24.27
C THR A 29 -48.63 35.32 23.70
N LEU A 30 -47.90 35.99 22.80
CA LEU A 30 -48.38 37.22 22.15
C LEU A 30 -49.72 36.99 21.44
N ALA A 31 -50.67 37.92 21.54
CA ALA A 31 -51.94 37.84 20.82
C ALA A 31 -51.75 38.22 19.33
N PRO A 32 -52.65 37.77 18.42
CA PRO A 32 -52.58 38.16 17.01
C PRO A 32 -52.58 39.68 16.82
N GLY A 33 -51.65 40.19 16.01
CA GLY A 33 -51.46 41.61 15.76
C GLY A 33 -50.56 42.33 16.79
N GLU A 34 -50.19 41.68 17.89
CA GLU A 34 -49.31 42.27 18.90
C GLU A 34 -47.83 42.21 18.51
N ARG A 35 -47.06 43.18 19.03
CA ARG A 35 -45.61 43.28 18.86
C ARG A 35 -44.92 43.32 20.22
N GLY A 36 -43.82 42.59 20.33
CA GLY A 36 -42.88 42.68 21.45
C GLY A 36 -42.17 44.03 21.47
N THR A 37 -41.69 44.40 22.65
CA THR A 37 -41.09 45.72 22.91
C THR A 37 -39.59 45.79 22.61
N ALA A 38 -38.89 44.64 22.54
CA ALA A 38 -37.46 44.57 22.29
C ALA A 38 -37.16 43.88 20.95
N PRO A 39 -36.20 44.39 20.16
CA PRO A 39 -35.69 43.68 18.99
C PRO A 39 -34.87 42.45 19.41
N VAL A 40 -34.90 41.43 18.57
CA VAL A 40 -34.06 40.22 18.69
C VAL A 40 -33.23 40.04 17.42
N SER A 41 -32.03 39.49 17.58
CA SER A 41 -31.03 39.23 16.56
C SER A 41 -30.86 37.73 16.38
N CYS A 42 -31.45 37.19 15.32
CA CYS A 42 -31.47 35.76 15.04
C CYS A 42 -30.75 35.46 13.72
N ALA A 43 -30.06 34.33 13.64
CA ALA A 43 -29.38 33.90 12.42
C ALA A 43 -29.75 32.46 12.05
N GLY A 44 -29.86 32.21 10.75
CA GLY A 44 -30.22 30.90 10.25
C GLY A 44 -30.28 30.83 8.73
N ARG A 45 -30.68 29.67 8.23
CA ARG A 45 -30.82 29.40 6.80
C ARG A 45 -32.24 29.68 6.35
N LEU A 46 -32.40 30.36 5.22
CA LEU A 46 -33.70 30.55 4.60
C LEU A 46 -34.21 29.25 3.96
N MET A 47 -35.27 28.70 4.52
CA MET A 47 -35.93 27.48 4.04
C MET A 47 -37.03 27.76 3.03
N LEU A 48 -37.61 28.96 3.06
CA LEU A 48 -38.71 29.38 2.20
C LEU A 48 -38.69 30.91 2.07
N VAL A 49 -39.03 31.43 0.88
CA VAL A 49 -39.22 32.87 0.62
C VAL A 49 -40.46 33.03 -0.26
N ARG A 50 -41.38 33.93 0.10
CA ARG A 50 -42.64 34.22 -0.59
C ARG A 50 -42.82 35.72 -0.77
N HIS A 51 -43.12 36.16 -1.98
CA HIS A 51 -43.28 37.58 -2.33
C HIS A 51 -44.76 37.92 -2.53
N HIS A 52 -45.20 39.01 -1.90
CA HIS A 52 -46.57 39.53 -1.96
C HIS A 52 -46.55 41.04 -2.18
N GLY A 53 -46.02 41.50 -3.31
CA GLY A 53 -45.94 42.92 -3.65
C GLY A 53 -45.03 43.69 -2.70
N GLY A 54 -45.63 44.46 -1.78
CA GLY A 54 -44.91 45.22 -0.75
C GLY A 54 -44.53 44.41 0.50
N LEU A 55 -44.94 43.14 0.60
CA LEU A 55 -44.61 42.26 1.72
C LEU A 55 -43.78 41.07 1.25
N ILE A 56 -42.78 40.68 2.04
CA ILE A 56 -42.03 39.44 1.87
C ILE A 56 -42.14 38.62 3.16
N PHE A 57 -42.48 37.35 3.00
CA PHE A 57 -42.46 36.37 4.09
C PHE A 57 -41.37 35.35 3.82
N ALA A 58 -40.55 35.05 4.82
CA ALA A 58 -39.57 33.98 4.73
C ALA A 58 -39.58 33.09 5.96
N VAL A 59 -39.01 31.89 5.85
CA VAL A 59 -38.83 30.99 6.99
C VAL A 59 -37.34 30.80 7.21
N LEU A 60 -36.85 31.26 8.35
CA LEU A 60 -35.50 31.05 8.82
C LEU A 60 -35.46 29.78 9.69
N GLN A 61 -34.45 28.94 9.49
CA GLN A 61 -34.21 27.77 10.32
C GLN A 61 -32.81 27.86 10.93
N ASP A 62 -32.75 27.78 12.25
CA ASP A 62 -31.49 27.64 12.99
C ASP A 62 -31.32 26.21 13.55
N ARG A 63 -30.39 26.02 14.49
CA ARG A 63 -30.14 24.71 15.11
C ARG A 63 -31.26 24.22 16.04
N THR A 64 -32.18 25.10 16.42
CA THR A 64 -33.20 24.86 17.44
C THR A 64 -34.61 24.73 16.85
N ALA A 65 -35.01 25.63 15.96
CA ALA A 65 -36.37 25.67 15.43
C ALA A 65 -36.46 26.48 14.12
N ARG A 66 -37.68 26.66 13.63
CA ARG A 66 -38.02 27.54 12.51
C ARG A 66 -38.69 28.80 13.03
N MET A 67 -38.42 29.92 12.37
CA MET A 67 -38.99 31.23 12.67
C MET A 67 -39.43 31.91 11.38
N GLN A 68 -40.64 32.47 11.37
CA GLN A 68 -41.10 33.29 10.26
C GLN A 68 -40.41 34.67 10.31
N LEU A 69 -40.02 35.16 9.14
CA LEU A 69 -39.55 36.52 8.93
C LEU A 69 -40.62 37.29 8.18
N PHE A 70 -40.94 38.48 8.67
CA PHE A 70 -41.88 39.41 8.07
C PHE A 70 -41.14 40.67 7.64
N VAL A 71 -41.20 40.99 6.35
CA VAL A 71 -40.55 42.18 5.77
C VAL A 71 -41.60 43.02 5.09
N ASP A 72 -41.82 44.23 5.59
CA ASP A 72 -42.78 45.19 5.04
C ASP A 72 -42.05 46.37 4.41
N ARG A 73 -42.24 46.58 3.11
CA ARG A 73 -41.64 47.68 2.35
C ARG A 73 -41.93 49.05 2.98
N ALA A 74 -43.13 49.25 3.53
CA ALA A 74 -43.49 50.51 4.17
C ALA A 74 -42.67 50.78 5.45
N ALA A 75 -42.21 49.72 6.13
CA ALA A 75 -41.44 49.82 7.36
C ALA A 75 -39.92 49.89 7.11
N VAL A 76 -39.40 49.12 6.15
CA VAL A 76 -37.94 48.97 5.93
C VAL A 76 -37.39 49.80 4.77
N GLY A 77 -38.27 50.41 3.96
CA GLY A 77 -37.89 51.16 2.76
C GLY A 77 -37.51 50.29 1.56
N ASP A 78 -37.29 50.94 0.42
CA ASP A 78 -37.09 50.27 -0.87
C ASP A 78 -35.79 49.47 -0.96
N GLU A 79 -34.73 49.98 -0.33
CA GLU A 79 -33.39 49.39 -0.40
C GLU A 79 -33.32 48.04 0.33
N LEU A 80 -33.71 47.99 1.61
CA LEU A 80 -33.69 46.74 2.38
C LEU A 80 -34.69 45.74 1.82
N HIS A 81 -35.88 46.19 1.41
CA HIS A 81 -36.87 45.33 0.78
C HIS A 81 -36.32 44.69 -0.52
N ALA A 82 -35.61 45.47 -1.37
CA ALA A 82 -34.97 44.94 -2.57
C ALA A 82 -33.81 43.97 -2.24
N ARG A 83 -32.96 44.29 -1.25
CA ARG A 83 -31.88 43.41 -0.79
C ARG A 83 -32.41 42.09 -0.26
N PHE A 84 -33.46 42.12 0.56
CA PHE A 84 -34.12 40.90 1.04
C PHE A 84 -34.79 40.15 -0.11
N GLY A 85 -35.42 40.86 -1.05
CA GLY A 85 -36.05 40.29 -2.23
C GLY A 85 -35.09 39.56 -3.18
N ALA A 86 -33.79 39.89 -3.14
CA ALA A 86 -32.75 39.22 -3.90
C ALA A 86 -32.25 37.91 -3.26
N LEU A 87 -32.61 37.64 -1.99
CA LEU A 87 -32.24 36.43 -1.27
C LEU A 87 -32.98 35.21 -1.81
N ARG A 88 -32.33 34.05 -1.70
CA ARG A 88 -32.84 32.78 -2.20
C ARG A 88 -32.93 31.77 -1.08
N ARG A 89 -33.82 30.79 -1.28
CA ARG A 89 -33.85 29.58 -0.45
C ARG A 89 -32.45 28.95 -0.43
N GLY A 90 -31.96 28.68 0.77
CA GLY A 90 -30.62 28.16 1.04
C GLY A 90 -29.64 29.19 1.57
N ASP A 91 -29.87 30.50 1.35
CA ASP A 91 -29.00 31.56 1.86
C ASP A 91 -29.00 31.57 3.40
N TRP A 92 -27.85 31.87 3.99
CA TRP A 92 -27.69 32.15 5.41
C TRP A 92 -27.79 33.64 5.66
N VAL A 93 -28.61 34.02 6.62
CA VAL A 93 -28.85 35.42 6.99
C VAL A 93 -28.88 35.58 8.49
N GLY A 94 -28.43 36.74 8.94
CA GLY A 94 -28.71 37.30 10.25
C GLY A 94 -29.76 38.39 10.08
N VAL A 95 -30.75 38.41 10.96
CA VAL A 95 -31.82 39.40 10.96
C VAL A 95 -32.00 39.97 12.36
N THR A 96 -32.27 41.27 12.42
CA THR A 96 -32.62 41.96 13.66
C THR A 96 -34.01 42.57 13.50
N GLY A 97 -34.83 42.51 14.54
CA GLY A 97 -36.13 43.18 14.55
C GLY A 97 -37.05 42.77 15.70
N PRO A 98 -38.13 43.52 15.97
CA PRO A 98 -39.08 43.16 17.01
C PRO A 98 -39.81 41.86 16.69
N VAL A 99 -40.03 41.05 17.71
CA VAL A 99 -40.92 39.89 17.62
C VAL A 99 -42.36 40.36 17.48
N MET A 100 -43.15 39.74 16.63
CA MET A 100 -44.57 40.04 16.47
C MET A 100 -45.37 38.77 16.21
N ARG A 101 -46.68 38.82 16.41
CA ARG A 101 -47.59 37.80 15.90
C ARG A 101 -48.43 38.41 14.78
N THR A 102 -48.43 37.77 13.62
CA THR A 102 -49.26 38.21 12.48
C THR A 102 -50.75 38.11 12.81
N ASP A 103 -51.61 38.78 12.04
CA ASP A 103 -53.07 38.70 12.21
C ASP A 103 -53.60 37.26 12.06
N ARG A 104 -52.88 36.42 11.31
CA ARG A 104 -53.17 34.98 11.15
C ARG A 104 -52.66 34.12 12.31
N GLY A 105 -52.06 34.75 13.32
CA GLY A 105 -51.57 34.06 14.50
C GLY A 105 -50.20 33.42 14.36
N GLU A 106 -49.41 33.68 13.31
CA GLU A 106 -48.05 33.12 13.17
C GLU A 106 -47.00 34.03 13.83
N LEU A 107 -46.17 33.49 14.72
CA LEU A 107 -45.09 34.22 15.41
C LEU A 107 -43.96 34.52 14.41
N SER A 108 -43.49 35.76 14.37
CA SER A 108 -42.56 36.26 13.36
C SER A 108 -41.57 37.27 13.93
N ILE A 109 -40.42 37.43 13.28
CA ILE A 109 -39.54 38.59 13.45
C ILE A 109 -39.87 39.60 12.36
N ALA A 110 -40.29 40.80 12.73
CA ALA A 110 -40.46 41.92 11.80
C ALA A 110 -39.08 42.51 11.50
N VAL A 111 -38.50 42.14 10.37
CA VAL A 111 -37.09 42.43 10.04
C VAL A 111 -36.91 43.93 9.88
N THR A 112 -35.98 44.52 10.65
CA THR A 112 -35.53 45.91 10.50
C THR A 112 -34.10 45.99 9.96
N GLU A 113 -33.29 44.96 10.20
CA GLU A 113 -31.92 44.87 9.68
C GLU A 113 -31.66 43.48 9.08
N LEU A 114 -30.85 43.45 8.02
CA LEU A 114 -30.47 42.23 7.30
C LEU A 114 -28.95 42.19 7.09
N THR A 115 -28.35 41.07 7.49
CA THR A 115 -26.94 40.76 7.26
C THR A 115 -26.83 39.44 6.48
N LEU A 116 -26.21 39.47 5.30
CA LEU A 116 -25.92 38.25 4.54
C LEU A 116 -24.75 37.52 5.20
N LEU A 117 -24.93 36.24 5.55
CA LEU A 117 -23.91 35.41 6.20
C LEU A 117 -23.34 34.34 5.28
N GLY A 118 -24.06 33.98 4.21
CA GLY A 118 -23.56 33.06 3.21
C GLY A 118 -24.55 32.84 2.08
N ARG A 119 -24.12 33.07 0.84
CA ARG A 119 -24.96 32.89 -0.35
C ARG A 119 -24.94 31.43 -0.81
N ALA A 120 -26.11 30.83 -1.01
CA ALA A 120 -26.26 29.50 -1.57
C ALA A 120 -26.16 29.55 -3.11
N ALA A 121 -24.99 29.15 -3.62
CA ALA A 121 -24.77 29.06 -5.07
C ALA A 121 -25.60 27.95 -5.74
N ARG A 122 -26.10 26.97 -4.98
CA ARG A 122 -26.96 25.87 -5.46
C ARG A 122 -28.30 25.92 -4.75
N ARG A 123 -29.38 25.73 -5.50
CA ARG A 123 -30.74 25.64 -4.94
C ARG A 123 -30.89 24.33 -4.15
N PRO A 124 -31.35 24.37 -2.89
CA PRO A 124 -31.70 23.17 -2.15
C PRO A 124 -32.82 22.38 -2.84
N PRO A 125 -32.83 21.04 -2.78
CA PRO A 125 -33.91 20.23 -3.35
C PRO A 125 -35.25 20.52 -2.69
N ASP A 126 -36.34 20.40 -3.43
CA ASP A 126 -37.69 20.46 -2.88
C ASP A 126 -37.98 19.17 -2.10
N LYS A 127 -38.63 19.29 -0.93
CA LYS A 127 -38.88 18.17 0.00
C LYS A 127 -39.61 17.01 -0.70
N ASP A 128 -40.53 17.33 -1.61
CA ASP A 128 -41.44 16.37 -2.25
C ASP A 128 -40.89 15.78 -3.57
N LYS A 129 -39.68 16.18 -3.99
CA LYS A 129 -39.08 15.76 -5.26
C LYS A 129 -37.70 15.15 -5.02
N ALA A 130 -37.67 13.82 -4.87
CA ALA A 130 -36.51 12.96 -5.15
C ALA A 130 -35.24 13.16 -4.29
N PHE A 131 -35.36 13.37 -2.96
CA PHE A 131 -34.22 13.28 -2.03
C PHE A 131 -34.44 12.26 -0.90
N ASP A 132 -35.21 11.20 -1.17
CA ASP A 132 -35.42 10.07 -0.26
C ASP A 132 -34.49 8.88 -0.54
N ASP A 133 -33.88 8.83 -1.73
CA ASP A 133 -32.93 7.78 -2.09
C ASP A 133 -31.74 7.74 -1.10
N ILE A 134 -31.49 6.55 -0.55
CA ILE A 134 -30.47 6.34 0.50
C ILE A 134 -29.08 6.72 -0.04
N GLU A 135 -28.77 6.40 -1.29
CA GLU A 135 -27.47 6.70 -1.87
C GLU A 135 -27.27 8.20 -2.06
N ALA A 136 -28.24 8.91 -2.64
CA ALA A 136 -28.20 10.36 -2.81
C ALA A 136 -28.07 11.09 -1.47
N ARG A 137 -28.83 10.66 -0.44
CA ARG A 137 -28.74 11.18 0.93
C ARG A 137 -27.35 10.95 1.53
N SER A 138 -26.82 9.73 1.38
CA SER A 138 -25.49 9.36 1.90
C SER A 138 -24.36 10.16 1.22
N ARG A 139 -24.44 10.38 -0.09
CA ARG A 139 -23.44 11.14 -0.86
C ARG A 139 -23.43 12.62 -0.51
N ARG A 140 -24.60 13.20 -0.24
CA ARG A 140 -24.77 14.62 0.05
C ARG A 140 -25.42 14.79 1.42
N ARG A 141 -24.80 14.20 2.46
CA ARG A 141 -25.31 14.26 3.84
C ARG A 141 -25.60 15.68 4.31
N TYR A 142 -24.80 16.66 3.88
CA TYR A 142 -25.03 18.07 4.20
C TYR A 142 -26.32 18.65 3.60
N VAL A 143 -26.80 18.12 2.47
CA VAL A 143 -28.12 18.44 1.90
C VAL A 143 -29.21 17.66 2.62
N ASP A 144 -28.95 16.40 2.94
CA ASP A 144 -29.88 15.54 3.70
C ASP A 144 -30.24 16.16 5.06
N LEU A 145 -29.23 16.50 5.85
CA LEU A 145 -29.39 17.17 7.14
C LEU A 145 -30.12 18.52 7.03
N MET A 146 -30.07 19.17 5.87
CA MET A 146 -30.77 20.44 5.63
C MET A 146 -32.28 20.24 5.47
N VAL A 147 -32.69 19.23 4.70
CA VAL A 147 -34.11 19.07 4.30
C VAL A 147 -34.85 17.98 5.08
N ASN A 148 -34.15 16.96 5.58
CA ASN A 148 -34.73 15.79 6.22
C ASN A 148 -34.56 15.79 7.74
N GLU A 149 -35.68 15.88 8.43
CA GLU A 149 -35.74 15.88 9.90
C GLU A 149 -35.46 14.51 10.50
N ARG A 150 -35.93 13.44 9.85
CA ARG A 150 -35.64 12.06 10.24
C ARG A 150 -34.14 11.79 10.36
N THR A 151 -33.34 12.27 9.40
CA THR A 151 -31.88 12.13 9.46
C THR A 151 -31.29 12.85 10.67
N ARG A 152 -31.73 14.08 10.97
CA ARG A 152 -31.26 14.82 12.15
C ARG A 152 -31.62 14.08 13.43
N GLU A 153 -32.81 13.50 13.48
CA GLU A 153 -33.27 12.70 14.62
C GLU A 153 -32.44 11.42 14.81
N THR A 154 -32.11 10.69 13.73
CA THR A 154 -31.20 9.54 13.79
C THR A 154 -29.84 9.89 14.41
N PHE A 155 -29.27 11.06 14.08
CA PHE A 155 -28.00 11.50 14.66
C PHE A 155 -28.14 12.08 16.08
N ARG A 156 -29.32 12.60 16.47
CA ARG A 156 -29.64 12.90 17.87
C ARG A 156 -29.66 11.62 18.70
N ILE A 157 -30.30 10.56 18.19
CA ILE A 157 -30.31 9.22 18.80
C ILE A 157 -28.87 8.70 18.93
N ARG A 158 -28.07 8.74 17.86
CA ARG A 158 -26.66 8.33 17.90
C ARG A 158 -25.88 9.02 19.02
N ARG A 159 -26.03 10.35 19.14
CA ARG A 159 -25.40 11.13 20.22
C ARG A 159 -25.85 10.62 21.59
N ALA A 160 -27.17 10.51 21.81
CA ALA A 160 -27.73 10.08 23.10
C ALA A 160 -27.24 8.67 23.50
N VAL A 161 -27.13 7.76 22.54
CA VAL A 161 -26.60 6.40 22.75
C VAL A 161 -25.14 6.43 23.22
N ILE A 162 -24.28 7.18 22.51
CA ILE A 162 -22.85 7.27 22.85
C ILE A 162 -22.65 7.92 24.22
N ASP A 163 -23.36 9.02 24.49
CA ASP A 163 -23.30 9.72 25.77
C ASP A 163 -23.75 8.79 26.91
N SER A 164 -24.89 8.10 26.73
CA SER A 164 -25.42 7.17 27.74
C SER A 164 -24.52 5.97 28.03
N ILE A 165 -23.85 5.42 27.01
CA ILE A 165 -22.92 4.30 27.19
C ILE A 165 -21.71 4.75 28.01
N ARG A 166 -21.12 5.89 27.66
CA ARG A 166 -19.99 6.46 28.42
C ARG A 166 -20.37 6.75 29.86
N ASP A 167 -21.54 7.33 30.10
CA ASP A 167 -22.04 7.59 31.45
C ASP A 167 -22.26 6.30 32.23
N GLY A 168 -22.88 5.30 31.59
CA GLY A 168 -23.15 3.99 32.19
C GLY A 168 -21.90 3.22 32.59
N LEU A 169 -20.85 3.27 31.78
CA LEU A 169 -19.55 2.63 32.06
C LEU A 169 -18.76 3.42 33.11
N ARG A 170 -18.71 4.75 33.03
CA ARG A 170 -18.05 5.59 34.03
C ARG A 170 -18.67 5.45 35.42
N ALA A 171 -20.01 5.38 35.49
CA ALA A 171 -20.72 5.14 36.75
C ALA A 171 -20.38 3.79 37.40
N ARG A 172 -19.90 2.82 36.60
CA ARG A 172 -19.46 1.48 37.03
C ARG A 172 -17.94 1.39 37.26
N GLY A 173 -17.22 2.51 37.16
CA GLY A 173 -15.78 2.58 37.41
C GLY A 173 -14.90 2.12 36.25
N PHE A 174 -15.44 1.98 35.03
CA PHE A 174 -14.61 1.71 33.86
C PHE A 174 -13.85 2.96 33.41
N TRP A 175 -12.59 2.77 33.02
CA TRP A 175 -11.74 3.79 32.44
C TRP A 175 -11.84 3.79 30.91
N GLU A 176 -12.18 4.93 30.32
CA GLU A 176 -12.07 5.11 28.86
C GLU A 176 -10.60 5.25 28.50
N VAL A 177 -10.12 4.40 27.59
CA VAL A 177 -8.71 4.36 27.13
C VAL A 177 -8.65 4.43 25.61
N GLU A 178 -7.46 4.70 25.07
CA GLU A 178 -7.23 4.74 23.62
C GLU A 178 -6.05 3.82 23.26
N GLY A 179 -6.34 2.74 22.54
CA GLY A 179 -5.34 1.82 21.99
C GLY A 179 -4.83 2.22 20.60
N PRO A 180 -3.75 1.58 20.11
CA PRO A 180 -3.21 1.86 18.79
C PRO A 180 -4.17 1.42 17.68
N MET A 181 -4.46 2.33 16.75
CA MET A 181 -5.21 2.04 15.52
C MET A 181 -4.36 1.39 14.43
N LEU A 182 -3.04 1.62 14.47
CA LEU A 182 -2.06 1.01 13.58
C LEU A 182 -1.27 -0.02 14.38
N GLN A 183 -1.35 -1.28 13.97
CA GLN A 183 -0.77 -2.43 14.64
C GLN A 183 0.26 -3.09 13.73
N SER A 184 1.32 -3.67 14.29
CA SER A 184 2.34 -4.41 13.53
C SER A 184 1.88 -5.80 13.09
N ILE A 185 0.72 -6.23 13.57
CA ILE A 185 0.15 -7.56 13.35
C ILE A 185 -1.37 -7.45 13.12
N GLN A 186 -1.95 -8.50 12.53
CA GLN A 186 -3.39 -8.70 12.42
C GLN A 186 -3.87 -9.56 13.59
N GLY A 187 -4.66 -9.01 14.52
CA GLY A 187 -5.16 -9.78 15.66
C GLY A 187 -6.43 -9.21 16.32
N GLY A 188 -7.01 -10.00 17.23
CA GLY A 188 -8.19 -9.66 18.04
C GLY A 188 -9.55 -9.95 17.38
N ALA A 189 -9.58 -10.37 16.12
CA ALA A 189 -10.78 -10.86 15.44
C ALA A 189 -10.40 -11.69 14.20
N THR A 190 -11.33 -12.48 13.69
CA THR A 190 -11.21 -13.13 12.38
C THR A 190 -11.79 -12.19 11.32
N ALA A 191 -10.93 -11.38 10.70
CA ALA A 191 -11.32 -10.38 9.70
C ALA A 191 -10.11 -9.94 8.88
N ARG A 192 -10.34 -9.59 7.60
CA ARG A 192 -9.28 -9.08 6.74
C ARG A 192 -8.92 -7.63 7.10
N PRO A 193 -7.63 -7.27 7.35
CA PRO A 193 -7.24 -5.92 7.73
C PRO A 193 -7.02 -5.00 6.50
N PHE A 194 -7.00 -3.70 6.75
CA PHE A 194 -6.39 -2.74 5.82
C PHE A 194 -4.89 -2.63 6.08
N ILE A 195 -4.08 -2.73 5.03
CA ILE A 195 -2.62 -2.61 5.09
C ILE A 195 -2.20 -1.20 4.65
N THR A 196 -1.27 -0.62 5.40
CA THR A 196 -0.59 0.65 5.13
C THR A 196 0.91 0.52 5.42
N HIS A 197 1.68 1.55 5.09
CA HIS A 197 3.13 1.54 5.25
C HIS A 197 3.61 2.78 6.03
N HIS A 198 4.53 2.59 6.97
CA HIS A 198 5.11 3.67 7.77
C HIS A 198 6.49 4.09 7.25
N ASN A 199 6.53 5.14 6.42
CA ASN A 199 7.73 5.58 5.68
C ASN A 199 9.02 5.74 6.50
N ALA A 200 8.96 6.25 7.73
CA ALA A 200 10.17 6.51 8.54
C ALA A 200 10.70 5.26 9.27
N LEU A 201 9.84 4.28 9.52
CA LEU A 201 10.20 3.01 10.17
C LEU A 201 10.37 1.88 9.14
N ASP A 202 9.97 2.15 7.89
CA ASP A 202 10.06 1.24 6.76
C ASP A 202 9.44 -0.14 7.05
N LEU A 203 8.23 -0.13 7.61
CA LEU A 203 7.48 -1.33 7.97
C LEU A 203 6.00 -1.17 7.62
N ASP A 204 5.37 -2.30 7.34
CA ASP A 204 3.93 -2.37 7.10
C ASP A 204 3.17 -2.38 8.43
N LEU A 205 2.04 -1.67 8.44
CA LEU A 205 1.12 -1.59 9.56
C LEU A 205 -0.28 -1.99 9.10
N TYR A 206 -1.01 -2.61 10.01
CA TYR A 206 -2.39 -3.02 9.83
C TYR A 206 -3.30 -2.07 10.59
N LEU A 207 -4.36 -1.60 9.97
CA LEU A 207 -5.42 -0.95 10.74
C LEU A 207 -6.13 -2.02 11.56
N ARG A 208 -6.34 -1.74 12.85
CA ARG A 208 -6.94 -2.68 13.80
C ARG A 208 -8.32 -3.17 13.36
N ILE A 209 -8.54 -4.48 13.52
CA ILE A 209 -9.82 -5.16 13.25
C ILE A 209 -10.68 -5.37 14.51
N ALA A 210 -10.06 -5.20 15.69
CA ALA A 210 -10.63 -5.25 17.03
C ALA A 210 -9.81 -4.38 18.01
N LEU A 211 -10.33 -4.13 19.22
CA LEU A 211 -9.65 -3.38 20.30
C LEU A 211 -9.02 -4.34 21.33
N GLU A 212 -9.39 -5.61 21.28
CA GLU A 212 -9.27 -6.61 22.33
C GLU A 212 -7.87 -6.81 22.90
N LEU A 213 -6.90 -7.14 22.04
CA LEU A 213 -5.58 -7.60 22.51
C LEU A 213 -4.85 -6.51 23.32
N HIS A 214 -5.10 -5.24 23.03
CA HIS A 214 -4.49 -4.13 23.77
C HIS A 214 -5.23 -3.83 25.07
N LEU A 215 -6.56 -3.93 25.08
CA LEU A 215 -7.35 -3.77 26.31
C LEU A 215 -7.01 -4.85 27.34
N LYS A 216 -6.83 -6.10 26.90
CA LYS A 216 -6.36 -7.19 27.77
C LYS A 216 -4.95 -6.96 28.33
N ARG A 217 -4.03 -6.37 27.56
CA ARG A 217 -2.70 -5.96 28.08
C ARG A 217 -2.83 -4.94 29.22
N LEU A 218 -3.84 -4.05 29.18
CA LEU A 218 -4.10 -3.13 30.29
C LEU A 218 -4.62 -3.84 31.53
N ILE A 219 -5.47 -4.88 31.35
CA ILE A 219 -5.91 -5.72 32.48
C ILE A 219 -4.72 -6.43 33.12
N VAL A 220 -3.81 -7.02 32.32
CA VAL A 220 -2.54 -7.58 32.81
C VAL A 220 -1.74 -6.52 33.58
N GLY A 221 -1.71 -5.29 33.07
CA GLY A 221 -1.08 -4.14 33.73
C GLY A 221 -1.75 -3.68 35.03
N GLY A 222 -2.86 -4.29 35.45
CA GLY A 222 -3.58 -3.99 36.69
C GLY A 222 -4.72 -2.99 36.55
N MET A 223 -5.09 -2.59 35.33
CA MET A 223 -6.28 -1.75 35.11
C MET A 223 -7.53 -2.63 35.11
N GLU A 224 -8.12 -2.87 36.27
CA GLU A 224 -9.20 -3.87 36.44
C GLU A 224 -10.45 -3.65 35.57
N ARG A 225 -10.76 -2.41 35.16
CA ARG A 225 -11.96 -2.08 34.35
C ARG A 225 -11.62 -1.04 33.31
N VAL A 226 -11.58 -1.44 32.04
CA VAL A 226 -11.25 -0.56 30.91
C VAL A 226 -12.27 -0.71 29.80
N PHE A 227 -12.48 0.36 29.04
CA PHE A 227 -13.24 0.30 27.80
C PHE A 227 -12.66 1.26 26.76
N GLU A 228 -12.89 0.95 25.50
CA GLU A 228 -12.65 1.88 24.41
C GLU A 228 -13.89 1.90 23.50
N LEU A 229 -14.36 3.11 23.17
CA LEU A 229 -15.42 3.33 22.19
C LEU A 229 -14.82 4.04 20.98
N SER A 230 -14.48 3.27 19.94
CA SER A 230 -13.66 3.81 18.87
C SER A 230 -13.85 3.07 17.53
N ARG A 231 -13.09 3.50 16.52
CA ARG A 231 -13.18 2.98 15.15
C ARG A 231 -12.39 1.67 15.03
N VAL A 232 -12.99 0.70 14.35
CA VAL A 232 -12.30 -0.49 13.82
C VAL A 232 -12.49 -0.56 12.30
N PHE A 233 -11.57 -1.25 11.63
CA PHE A 233 -11.46 -1.24 10.18
C PHE A 233 -11.37 -2.67 9.65
N ARG A 234 -12.37 -3.11 8.90
CA ARG A 234 -12.41 -4.44 8.28
C ARG A 234 -12.54 -4.30 6.77
N ASN A 235 -11.61 -4.90 6.04
CA ASN A 235 -11.50 -4.82 4.60
C ASN A 235 -12.40 -5.87 3.93
N GLU A 236 -13.70 -5.69 4.17
CA GLU A 236 -14.79 -6.59 3.80
C GLU A 236 -15.80 -5.88 2.88
N GLY A 237 -16.79 -6.63 2.39
CA GLY A 237 -17.86 -6.09 1.55
C GLY A 237 -18.72 -5.04 2.27
N ILE A 238 -19.26 -4.08 1.51
CA ILE A 238 -20.25 -3.12 2.01
C ILE A 238 -21.65 -3.68 1.75
N ASP A 239 -22.46 -3.82 2.79
CA ASP A 239 -23.86 -4.20 2.67
C ASP A 239 -24.79 -3.32 3.54
N VAL A 240 -25.98 -3.83 3.90
CA VAL A 240 -26.96 -3.10 4.71
C VAL A 240 -26.60 -3.02 6.20
N ARG A 241 -25.66 -3.84 6.68
CA ARG A 241 -25.21 -3.96 8.08
C ARG A 241 -23.69 -3.77 8.27
N HIS A 242 -22.90 -3.83 7.19
CA HIS A 242 -21.45 -3.72 7.21
C HIS A 242 -20.97 -2.45 6.51
N ASN A 243 -20.14 -1.68 7.21
CA ASN A 243 -19.36 -0.57 6.68
C ASN A 243 -17.87 -0.81 7.01
N PRO A 244 -16.92 -0.60 6.07
CA PRO A 244 -15.52 -0.96 6.26
C PRO A 244 -14.85 -0.29 7.46
N GLU A 245 -15.36 0.86 7.88
CA GLU A 245 -15.00 1.53 9.12
C GLU A 245 -16.25 1.67 10.01
N PHE A 246 -16.24 1.13 11.22
CA PHE A 246 -17.41 1.16 12.10
C PHE A 246 -17.01 1.36 13.57
N THR A 247 -17.94 1.88 14.35
CA THR A 247 -17.73 2.17 15.77
C THR A 247 -18.08 0.94 16.58
N MET A 248 -17.11 0.46 17.32
CA MET A 248 -17.27 -0.63 18.27
C MET A 248 -16.95 -0.11 19.67
N LEU A 249 -17.76 -0.53 20.64
CA LEU A 249 -17.41 -0.48 22.05
C LEU A 249 -16.77 -1.82 22.38
N GLU A 250 -15.59 -1.81 22.97
CA GLU A 250 -15.11 -2.96 23.73
C GLU A 250 -14.86 -2.59 25.19
N ALA A 251 -15.24 -3.47 26.11
CA ALA A 251 -15.07 -3.29 27.55
C ALA A 251 -14.57 -4.58 28.19
N TYR A 252 -13.63 -4.46 29.13
CA TYR A 252 -13.00 -5.57 29.85
C TYR A 252 -13.05 -5.31 31.35
N GLN A 253 -13.48 -6.32 32.10
CA GLN A 253 -13.58 -6.28 33.55
C GLN A 253 -12.90 -7.50 34.17
N ALA A 254 -11.87 -7.26 34.97
CA ALA A 254 -11.24 -8.26 35.81
C ALA A 254 -12.23 -8.77 36.87
N PHE A 255 -12.03 -10.02 37.26
CA PHE A 255 -12.84 -10.81 38.19
C PHE A 255 -14.30 -11.01 37.77
N ALA A 256 -14.60 -10.86 36.48
CA ALA A 256 -15.91 -11.09 35.88
C ALA A 256 -15.89 -12.27 34.90
N ASP A 257 -17.06 -12.80 34.59
CA ASP A 257 -17.28 -13.80 33.54
C ASP A 257 -18.32 -13.32 32.51
N TYR A 258 -18.58 -14.14 31.48
CA TYR A 258 -19.61 -13.85 30.47
C TYR A 258 -21.03 -13.62 31.04
N GLY A 259 -21.33 -14.12 32.24
CA GLY A 259 -22.59 -13.87 32.95
C GLY A 259 -22.72 -12.42 33.40
N ASP A 260 -21.65 -11.89 34.00
CA ASP A 260 -21.58 -10.46 34.34
C ASP A 260 -21.66 -9.58 33.09
N MET A 261 -21.07 -10.03 31.98
CA MET A 261 -21.15 -9.30 30.71
C MET A 261 -22.57 -9.28 30.13
N MET A 262 -23.38 -10.33 30.31
CA MET A 262 -24.81 -10.29 29.92
C MET A 262 -25.58 -9.22 30.69
N GLU A 263 -25.38 -9.11 32.00
CA GLU A 263 -26.02 -8.07 32.84
C GLU A 263 -25.56 -6.66 32.44
N LEU A 264 -24.27 -6.51 32.12
CA LEU A 264 -23.72 -5.25 31.63
C LEU A 264 -24.37 -4.84 30.30
N VAL A 265 -24.52 -5.76 29.35
CA VAL A 265 -25.15 -5.50 28.04
C VAL A 265 -26.61 -5.09 28.21
N GLU A 266 -27.40 -5.84 28.99
CA GLU A 266 -28.80 -5.49 29.28
C GLU A 266 -28.90 -4.07 29.82
N SER A 267 -28.07 -3.73 30.81
CA SER A 267 -28.10 -2.39 31.39
C SER A 267 -27.69 -1.31 30.38
N LEU A 268 -26.63 -1.49 29.60
CA LEU A 268 -26.13 -0.46 28.69
C LEU A 268 -27.11 -0.21 27.55
N VAL A 269 -27.67 -1.27 26.97
CA VAL A 269 -28.64 -1.16 25.87
C VAL A 269 -29.95 -0.52 26.34
N VAL A 270 -30.47 -0.92 27.51
CA VAL A 270 -31.71 -0.34 28.07
C VAL A 270 -31.51 1.12 28.45
N SER A 271 -30.36 1.48 29.06
CA SER A 271 -30.04 2.88 29.36
C SER A 271 -29.92 3.71 28.09
N ALA A 272 -29.26 3.20 27.05
CA ALA A 272 -29.14 3.87 25.76
C ALA A 272 -30.51 4.05 25.09
N ALA A 273 -31.39 3.04 25.15
CA ALA A 273 -32.76 3.13 24.65
C ALA A 273 -33.55 4.22 25.39
N ARG A 274 -33.46 4.29 26.72
CA ARG A 274 -34.11 5.33 27.53
C ARG A 274 -33.60 6.73 27.21
N ALA A 275 -32.29 6.89 27.09
CA ALA A 275 -31.69 8.18 26.75
C ALA A 275 -32.09 8.64 25.33
N ALA A 276 -32.23 7.71 24.39
CA ALA A 276 -32.59 8.01 23.02
C ALA A 276 -34.11 8.27 22.84
N LEU A 277 -34.96 7.43 23.44
CA LEU A 277 -36.40 7.34 23.11
C LEU A 277 -37.33 7.68 24.28
N GLY A 278 -36.80 7.94 25.48
CA GLY A 278 -37.56 8.05 26.72
C GLY A 278 -37.92 6.69 27.32
N ASP A 279 -38.87 6.64 28.25
CA ASP A 279 -39.21 5.40 28.98
C ASP A 279 -39.90 4.31 28.14
N HIS A 280 -40.17 4.58 26.85
CA HIS A 280 -40.78 3.63 25.94
C HIS A 280 -39.71 2.71 25.30
N LEU A 281 -39.60 1.49 25.82
CA LEU A 281 -38.60 0.49 25.38
C LEU A 281 -39.01 -0.35 24.17
N VAL A 282 -40.19 -0.11 23.59
CA VAL A 282 -40.61 -0.80 22.37
C VAL A 282 -40.11 -0.04 21.15
N VAL A 283 -39.24 -0.67 20.36
CA VAL A 283 -38.69 -0.12 19.13
C VAL A 283 -39.35 -0.74 17.90
N THR A 284 -39.32 -0.04 16.77
CA THR A 284 -39.88 -0.53 15.50
C THR A 284 -38.79 -0.64 14.46
N VAL A 285 -38.57 -1.85 13.93
CA VAL A 285 -37.60 -2.13 12.86
C VAL A 285 -38.35 -2.76 11.69
N GLY A 286 -38.44 -2.03 10.57
CA GLY A 286 -39.34 -2.41 9.48
C GLY A 286 -40.79 -2.45 9.98
N ASP A 287 -41.47 -3.57 9.79
CA ASP A 287 -42.86 -3.79 10.24
C ASP A 287 -42.95 -4.47 11.62
N ARG A 288 -41.80 -4.72 12.28
CA ARG A 288 -41.73 -5.49 13.52
C ARG A 288 -41.59 -4.56 14.73
N ARG A 289 -42.37 -4.83 15.77
CA ARG A 289 -42.25 -4.21 17.10
C ARG A 289 -41.43 -5.13 17.99
N ILE A 290 -40.42 -4.59 18.66
CA ILE A 290 -39.45 -5.34 19.47
C ILE A 290 -39.44 -4.73 20.86
N ASP A 291 -39.58 -5.56 21.89
CA ASP A 291 -39.52 -5.11 23.28
C ASP A 291 -38.11 -5.29 23.84
N LEU A 292 -37.50 -4.19 24.28
CA LEU A 292 -36.16 -4.21 24.88
C LEU A 292 -36.19 -4.35 26.40
N ALA A 293 -37.35 -4.59 27.02
CA ALA A 293 -37.47 -4.82 28.45
C ALA A 293 -36.71 -6.10 28.88
N PRO A 294 -35.80 -6.03 29.87
CA PRO A 294 -35.12 -7.19 30.41
C PRO A 294 -36.02 -7.97 31.41
N PRO A 295 -35.68 -9.21 31.77
CA PRO A 295 -34.51 -9.98 31.32
C PRO A 295 -34.72 -10.63 29.96
N TRP A 296 -33.65 -10.75 29.18
CA TRP A 296 -33.70 -11.43 27.88
C TRP A 296 -33.43 -12.93 28.02
N PRO A 297 -34.11 -13.78 27.22
CA PRO A 297 -33.93 -15.23 27.27
C PRO A 297 -32.50 -15.63 26.89
N ARG A 298 -32.00 -16.67 27.56
CA ARG A 298 -30.70 -17.28 27.31
C ARG A 298 -30.93 -18.68 26.74
N ILE A 299 -30.33 -18.99 25.60
CA ILE A 299 -30.47 -20.28 24.92
C ILE A 299 -29.10 -20.74 24.42
N THR A 300 -28.79 -22.01 24.62
CA THR A 300 -27.51 -22.56 24.16
C THR A 300 -27.54 -22.76 22.64
N LEU A 301 -26.38 -22.72 21.98
CA LEU A 301 -26.30 -22.81 20.52
C LEU A 301 -26.89 -24.13 19.97
N ASP A 302 -26.62 -25.26 20.64
CA ASP A 302 -27.20 -26.57 20.31
C ASP A 302 -28.72 -26.62 20.53
N GLU A 303 -29.21 -26.07 21.65
CA GLU A 303 -30.64 -26.00 21.92
C GLU A 303 -31.37 -25.11 20.92
N LEU A 304 -30.74 -24.03 20.48
CA LEU A 304 -31.28 -23.14 19.46
C LEU A 304 -31.47 -23.89 18.13
N ILE A 305 -30.46 -24.63 17.68
CA ILE A 305 -30.53 -25.48 16.48
C ILE A 305 -31.64 -26.53 16.64
N ARG A 306 -31.65 -27.25 17.77
CA ARG A 306 -32.63 -28.30 18.06
C ARG A 306 -34.05 -27.78 18.05
N THR A 307 -34.29 -26.61 18.65
CA THR A 307 -35.64 -26.04 18.79
C THR A 307 -36.15 -25.44 17.48
N ARG A 308 -35.26 -24.87 16.66
CA ARG A 308 -35.64 -24.19 15.40
C ARG A 308 -35.70 -25.11 14.20
N LEU A 309 -34.77 -26.08 14.11
CA LEU A 309 -34.60 -26.92 12.93
C LEU A 309 -34.93 -28.40 13.21
N GLY A 310 -35.11 -28.80 14.47
CA GLY A 310 -35.41 -30.19 14.83
C GLY A 310 -34.22 -31.16 14.65
N VAL A 311 -33.02 -30.65 14.40
CA VAL A 311 -31.78 -31.44 14.25
C VAL A 311 -30.90 -31.27 15.48
N SER A 312 -30.16 -32.32 15.85
CA SER A 312 -29.20 -32.27 16.96
C SER A 312 -27.79 -32.19 16.40
N MET A 313 -27.02 -31.20 16.86
CA MET A 313 -25.62 -31.03 16.51
C MET A 313 -24.81 -30.84 17.78
N ASP A 314 -23.56 -31.30 17.78
CA ASP A 314 -22.61 -31.13 18.87
C ASP A 314 -21.21 -30.91 18.30
N PRO A 315 -20.37 -30.02 18.87
CA PRO A 315 -19.03 -29.75 18.35
C PRO A 315 -18.09 -30.95 18.43
N THR A 316 -18.40 -31.98 19.24
CA THR A 316 -17.60 -33.20 19.37
C THR A 316 -18.05 -34.33 18.45
N MET A 317 -19.12 -34.14 17.68
CA MET A 317 -19.62 -35.17 16.76
C MET A 317 -18.69 -35.38 15.56
N PRO A 318 -18.72 -36.56 14.91
CA PRO A 318 -17.95 -36.80 13.69
C PRO A 318 -18.28 -35.78 12.59
N VAL A 319 -17.25 -35.21 11.96
CA VAL A 319 -17.40 -34.15 10.96
C VAL A 319 -18.28 -34.58 9.77
N ASP A 320 -18.19 -35.84 9.35
CA ASP A 320 -19.00 -36.34 8.24
C ASP A 320 -20.50 -36.42 8.58
N GLU A 321 -20.85 -36.67 9.85
CA GLU A 321 -22.24 -36.60 10.31
C GLU A 321 -22.75 -35.15 10.34
N ALA A 322 -21.92 -34.21 10.81
CA ALA A 322 -22.25 -32.78 10.77
C ALA A 322 -22.46 -32.30 9.33
N ARG A 323 -21.60 -32.70 8.38
CA ARG A 323 -21.73 -32.39 6.95
C ARG A 323 -23.03 -32.93 6.37
N ALA A 324 -23.39 -34.18 6.70
CA ALA A 324 -24.64 -34.76 6.24
C ALA A 324 -25.87 -33.97 6.73
N ILE A 325 -25.81 -33.40 7.94
CA ILE A 325 -26.87 -32.50 8.44
C ILE A 325 -26.93 -31.22 7.60
N LEU A 326 -25.79 -30.58 7.32
CA LEU A 326 -25.76 -29.36 6.50
C LEU A 326 -26.23 -29.62 5.05
N ASP A 327 -25.84 -30.73 4.46
CA ASP A 327 -26.31 -31.17 3.13
C ASP A 327 -27.83 -31.36 3.13
N GLY A 328 -28.38 -31.98 4.18
CA GLY A 328 -29.81 -32.16 4.36
C GLY A 328 -30.57 -30.83 4.56
N LEU A 329 -29.92 -29.84 5.16
CA LEU A 329 -30.46 -28.50 5.34
C LEU A 329 -30.25 -27.59 4.13
N GLY A 330 -29.36 -27.95 3.19
CA GLY A 330 -28.95 -27.13 2.04
C GLY A 330 -28.07 -25.93 2.41
N VAL A 331 -27.22 -26.07 3.43
CA VAL A 331 -26.25 -25.06 3.89
C VAL A 331 -24.89 -25.37 3.27
N GLU A 332 -24.24 -24.38 2.64
CA GLU A 332 -22.93 -24.59 2.02
C GLU A 332 -21.83 -24.70 3.08
N TRP A 333 -20.81 -25.53 2.82
CA TRP A 333 -19.68 -25.74 3.73
C TRP A 333 -18.36 -25.96 2.99
N GLU A 334 -17.24 -25.71 3.67
CA GLU A 334 -15.90 -25.91 3.12
C GLU A 334 -15.21 -27.17 3.69
N PRO A 335 -14.41 -27.90 2.88
CA PRO A 335 -13.75 -29.14 3.32
C PRO A 335 -12.84 -29.01 4.56
N GLY A 336 -12.37 -27.81 4.87
CA GLY A 336 -11.51 -27.54 6.03
C GLY A 336 -12.26 -27.33 7.35
N TRP A 337 -13.59 -27.17 7.33
CA TRP A 337 -14.35 -26.86 8.54
C TRP A 337 -14.61 -28.11 9.39
N GLY A 338 -14.39 -27.98 10.70
CA GLY A 338 -14.79 -28.94 11.72
C GLY A 338 -16.25 -28.76 12.15
N SER A 339 -16.72 -29.66 13.02
CA SER A 339 -18.12 -29.73 13.47
C SER A 339 -18.60 -28.44 14.15
N GLY A 340 -17.71 -27.73 14.85
CA GLY A 340 -18.05 -26.48 15.52
C GLY A 340 -18.31 -25.34 14.54
N LYS A 341 -17.46 -25.19 13.52
CA LYS A 341 -17.66 -24.19 12.45
C LYS A 341 -18.91 -24.47 11.63
N LEU A 342 -19.17 -25.74 11.31
CA LEU A 342 -20.39 -26.18 10.63
C LEU A 342 -21.65 -25.83 11.43
N MET A 343 -21.62 -26.05 12.75
CA MET A 343 -22.70 -25.72 13.67
C MET A 343 -22.99 -24.21 13.72
N LYS A 344 -21.94 -23.37 13.77
CA LYS A 344 -22.10 -21.91 13.68
C LYS A 344 -22.71 -21.50 12.33
N GLN A 345 -22.26 -22.09 11.22
CA GLN A 345 -22.78 -21.76 9.88
C GLN A 345 -24.29 -22.00 9.78
N VAL A 346 -24.79 -23.09 10.38
CA VAL A 346 -26.24 -23.39 10.42
C VAL A 346 -27.00 -22.26 11.13
N VAL A 347 -26.49 -21.77 12.26
CA VAL A 347 -27.13 -20.66 12.98
C VAL A 347 -27.11 -19.38 12.13
N ASP A 348 -25.96 -19.02 11.57
CA ASP A 348 -25.77 -17.80 10.79
C ASP A 348 -26.70 -17.76 9.55
N GLU A 349 -26.79 -18.87 8.80
CA GLU A 349 -27.57 -18.94 7.58
C GLU A 349 -29.07 -19.19 7.81
N ARG A 350 -29.42 -20.08 8.73
CA ARG A 350 -30.81 -20.58 8.86
C ARG A 350 -31.59 -19.97 10.01
N ILE A 351 -30.93 -19.54 11.09
CA ILE A 351 -31.64 -19.18 12.32
C ILE A 351 -31.55 -17.69 12.64
N GLN A 352 -30.37 -17.07 12.47
CA GLN A 352 -30.10 -15.71 12.96
C GLN A 352 -31.13 -14.67 12.48
N HIS A 353 -31.53 -14.73 11.21
CA HIS A 353 -32.44 -13.76 10.61
C HIS A 353 -33.90 -13.90 11.10
N GLU A 354 -34.25 -15.02 11.75
CA GLU A 354 -35.57 -15.28 12.33
C GLU A 354 -35.71 -14.76 13.76
N ILE A 355 -34.59 -14.47 14.45
CA ILE A 355 -34.60 -14.02 15.85
C ILE A 355 -34.93 -12.53 15.92
N ILE A 356 -36.16 -12.21 16.35
CA ILE A 356 -36.69 -10.84 16.35
C ILE A 356 -36.50 -10.15 17.69
N GLU A 357 -36.96 -10.78 18.76
CA GLU A 357 -36.77 -10.31 20.13
C GLU A 357 -35.30 -10.48 20.55
N PRO A 358 -34.82 -9.70 21.53
CA PRO A 358 -33.47 -9.88 22.06
C PRO A 358 -33.32 -11.27 22.71
N VAL A 359 -32.32 -12.03 22.26
CA VAL A 359 -31.98 -13.36 22.79
C VAL A 359 -30.48 -13.47 22.94
N PHE A 360 -30.01 -13.90 24.11
CA PHE A 360 -28.63 -14.33 24.31
C PHE A 360 -28.46 -15.77 23.81
N CYS A 361 -27.76 -15.94 22.70
CA CYS A 361 -27.28 -17.26 22.28
C CYS A 361 -25.94 -17.50 23.00
N VAL A 362 -25.89 -18.50 23.88
CA VAL A 362 -24.74 -18.80 24.74
C VAL A 362 -24.09 -20.13 24.36
N ASP A 363 -22.87 -20.37 24.87
CA ASP A 363 -22.09 -21.59 24.71
C ASP A 363 -21.75 -21.90 23.23
N TYR A 364 -20.77 -21.16 22.71
CA TYR A 364 -20.28 -21.39 21.33
C TYR A 364 -19.26 -22.53 21.28
N PRO A 365 -19.09 -23.17 20.11
CA PRO A 365 -17.99 -24.11 19.89
C PRO A 365 -16.61 -23.46 20.07
N GLU A 366 -15.66 -24.22 20.61
CA GLU A 366 -14.26 -23.83 20.79
C GLU A 366 -13.60 -23.44 19.45
N GLU A 367 -13.89 -24.20 18.39
CA GLU A 367 -13.30 -24.03 17.06
C GLU A 367 -13.46 -22.61 16.47
N VAL A 368 -14.55 -21.91 16.80
CA VAL A 368 -14.87 -20.57 16.28
C VAL A 368 -14.57 -19.45 17.28
N SER A 369 -13.92 -19.77 18.40
CA SER A 369 -13.78 -18.87 19.54
C SER A 369 -12.36 -18.91 20.14
N PRO A 370 -11.32 -18.57 19.36
CA PRO A 370 -9.90 -18.75 19.74
C PRO A 370 -9.43 -17.91 20.93
N LEU A 371 -10.20 -16.89 21.31
CA LEU A 371 -9.89 -15.95 22.41
C LEU A 371 -10.78 -16.17 23.65
N ALA A 372 -11.75 -17.07 23.56
CA ALA A 372 -12.69 -17.37 24.62
C ALA A 372 -12.20 -18.56 25.46
N ARG A 373 -12.49 -18.52 26.76
CA ARG A 373 -12.14 -19.59 27.69
C ARG A 373 -13.06 -20.79 27.52
N LEU A 374 -12.47 -21.99 27.64
CA LEU A 374 -13.21 -23.26 27.63
C LEU A 374 -14.33 -23.26 28.69
N HIS A 375 -15.45 -23.87 28.33
CA HIS A 375 -16.61 -23.93 29.22
C HIS A 375 -16.31 -24.79 30.45
N ARG A 376 -16.71 -24.31 31.64
CA ARG A 376 -16.38 -24.95 32.93
C ARG A 376 -16.90 -26.39 33.09
N SER A 377 -17.91 -26.79 32.32
CA SER A 377 -18.55 -28.12 32.45
C SER A 377 -18.93 -28.82 31.13
N ARG A 378 -18.70 -28.20 29.96
CA ARG A 378 -19.17 -28.72 28.66
C ARG A 378 -17.99 -28.83 27.70
N PRO A 379 -17.46 -30.05 27.44
CA PRO A 379 -16.34 -30.25 26.52
C PRO A 379 -16.66 -29.78 25.10
N GLY A 380 -15.70 -29.14 24.41
CA GLY A 380 -15.85 -28.63 23.05
C GLY A 380 -16.59 -27.29 22.91
N TYR A 381 -17.07 -26.74 24.02
CA TYR A 381 -17.72 -25.42 24.11
C TYR A 381 -16.86 -24.42 24.88
N VAL A 382 -17.12 -23.12 24.67
CA VAL A 382 -16.53 -21.99 25.38
C VAL A 382 -17.61 -21.15 26.07
N GLU A 383 -17.23 -20.42 27.11
CA GLU A 383 -18.10 -19.41 27.75
C GLU A 383 -18.15 -18.13 26.92
N ARG A 384 -18.93 -18.17 25.84
CA ARG A 384 -19.17 -17.07 24.92
C ARG A 384 -20.66 -16.89 24.68
N PHE A 385 -21.10 -15.66 24.46
CA PHE A 385 -22.43 -15.39 23.95
C PHE A 385 -22.43 -14.35 22.84
N GLU A 386 -23.45 -14.45 21.99
CA GLU A 386 -23.85 -13.37 21.09
C GLU A 386 -25.28 -12.95 21.41
N LEU A 387 -25.53 -11.64 21.43
CA LEU A 387 -26.88 -11.10 21.54
C LEU A 387 -27.47 -10.93 20.14
N MET A 388 -28.51 -11.68 19.84
CA MET A 388 -29.26 -11.56 18.59
C MET A 388 -30.54 -10.75 18.83
N VAL A 389 -30.79 -9.75 17.98
CA VAL A 389 -32.01 -8.93 18.02
C VAL A 389 -32.29 -8.37 16.63
N ALA A 390 -33.56 -8.23 16.25
CA ALA A 390 -33.97 -7.73 14.94
C ALA A 390 -33.34 -8.48 13.73
N GLY A 391 -33.00 -9.75 13.92
CA GLY A 391 -32.42 -10.63 12.91
C GLY A 391 -30.93 -10.39 12.64
N PHE A 392 -30.20 -9.74 13.55
CA PHE A 392 -28.75 -9.58 13.50
C PHE A 392 -28.09 -9.70 14.89
N GLU A 393 -26.80 -10.01 14.88
CA GLU A 393 -25.93 -9.96 16.05
C GLU A 393 -25.63 -8.50 16.44
N LEU A 394 -25.90 -8.12 17.69
CA LEU A 394 -25.65 -6.79 18.25
C LEU A 394 -24.35 -6.74 19.08
N CYS A 395 -24.02 -7.84 19.72
CA CYS A 395 -22.94 -7.93 20.70
C CYS A 395 -22.34 -9.33 20.69
N ASN A 396 -21.02 -9.41 20.93
CA ASN A 396 -20.26 -10.64 21.16
C ASN A 396 -19.44 -10.47 22.43
N ALA A 397 -19.42 -11.46 23.32
CA ALA A 397 -18.77 -11.35 24.63
C ALA A 397 -18.40 -12.74 25.17
N TYR A 398 -17.37 -12.82 26.00
CA TYR A 398 -16.90 -14.08 26.56
C TYR A 398 -16.17 -13.92 27.89
N SER A 399 -16.07 -15.04 28.61
CA SER A 399 -15.06 -15.25 29.64
C SER A 399 -13.71 -15.39 28.92
N GLU A 400 -12.75 -14.54 29.25
CA GLU A 400 -11.52 -14.40 28.47
C GLU A 400 -10.56 -15.56 28.67
N GLN A 401 -9.99 -16.05 27.56
CA GLN A 401 -8.88 -17.00 27.62
C GLN A 401 -7.67 -16.32 28.26
N ASN A 402 -7.25 -16.85 29.40
CA ASN A 402 -6.14 -16.32 30.18
C ASN A 402 -5.00 -17.32 30.38
N ASP A 403 -5.11 -18.52 29.81
CA ASP A 403 -4.01 -19.48 29.74
C ASP A 403 -3.11 -19.16 28.52
N PRO A 404 -1.85 -18.72 28.74
CA PRO A 404 -0.93 -18.39 27.63
C PRO A 404 -0.63 -19.58 26.73
N VAL A 405 -0.62 -20.82 27.26
CA VAL A 405 -0.30 -22.01 26.48
C VAL A 405 -1.45 -22.34 25.53
N ALA A 406 -2.68 -22.30 26.04
CA ALA A 406 -3.88 -22.50 25.23
C ALA A 406 -4.02 -21.39 24.17
N GLN A 407 -3.73 -20.14 24.54
CA GLN A 407 -3.80 -19.02 23.62
C GLN A 407 -2.76 -19.12 22.49
N LEU A 408 -1.53 -19.53 22.80
CA LEU A 408 -0.49 -19.75 21.80
C LEU A 408 -0.92 -20.86 20.81
N ALA A 409 -1.46 -21.97 21.31
CA ALA A 409 -1.95 -23.06 20.47
C ALA A 409 -3.08 -22.61 19.53
N ALA A 410 -3.96 -21.72 20.00
CA ALA A 410 -5.02 -21.12 19.18
C ALA A 410 -4.45 -20.23 18.06
N PHE A 411 -3.48 -19.36 18.38
CA PHE A 411 -2.82 -18.53 17.36
C PHE A 411 -2.01 -19.36 16.36
N GLU A 412 -1.35 -20.43 16.79
CA GLU A 412 -0.69 -21.34 15.85
C GLU A 412 -1.69 -22.01 14.89
N ALA A 413 -2.91 -22.30 15.35
CA ALA A 413 -3.96 -22.83 14.51
C ALA A 413 -4.43 -21.80 13.47
N GLU A 414 -4.63 -20.55 13.86
CA GLU A 414 -4.95 -19.45 12.95
C GLU A 414 -3.82 -19.22 11.93
N ALA A 415 -2.56 -19.17 12.38
CA ALA A 415 -1.41 -19.01 11.49
C ALA A 415 -1.28 -20.17 10.48
N ARG A 416 -1.62 -21.41 10.88
CA ARG A 416 -1.71 -22.55 9.96
C ARG A 416 -2.84 -22.40 8.94
N ALA A 417 -4.02 -21.92 9.36
CA ALA A 417 -5.13 -21.65 8.45
C ALA A 417 -4.77 -20.54 7.45
N LYS A 418 -4.10 -19.48 7.91
CA LYS A 418 -3.55 -18.41 7.06
C LYS A 418 -2.57 -18.93 6.02
N ALA A 419 -1.64 -19.80 6.43
CA ALA A 419 -0.68 -20.43 5.53
C ALA A 419 -1.36 -21.36 4.49
N GLN A 420 -2.54 -21.89 4.80
CA GLN A 420 -3.38 -22.69 3.89
C GLN A 420 -4.26 -21.84 2.97
N GLY A 421 -4.24 -20.51 3.11
CA GLY A 421 -4.89 -19.57 2.21
C GLY A 421 -6.11 -18.84 2.78
N ASP A 422 -6.39 -18.95 4.08
CA ASP A 422 -7.44 -18.16 4.73
C ASP A 422 -6.97 -16.70 4.94
N PRO A 423 -7.55 -15.70 4.26
CA PRO A 423 -7.15 -14.30 4.39
C PRO A 423 -7.67 -13.60 5.67
N GLU A 424 -8.58 -14.23 6.41
CA GLU A 424 -9.19 -13.67 7.63
C GLU A 424 -8.51 -14.16 8.91
N ALA A 425 -7.77 -15.27 8.82
CA ALA A 425 -7.00 -15.83 9.92
C ALA A 425 -5.86 -14.89 10.38
N GLY A 426 -5.68 -14.82 11.71
CA GLY A 426 -4.71 -13.95 12.39
C GLY A 426 -3.25 -14.41 12.29
N ASP A 427 -2.34 -13.54 12.74
CA ASP A 427 -0.93 -13.87 12.97
C ASP A 427 -0.68 -14.22 14.45
N ILE A 428 0.47 -14.85 14.73
CA ILE A 428 0.89 -15.10 16.12
C ILE A 428 1.35 -13.79 16.75
N ASP A 429 0.60 -13.31 17.75
CA ASP A 429 1.00 -12.17 18.60
C ASP A 429 1.85 -12.65 19.78
N GLU A 430 3.16 -12.78 19.56
CA GLU A 430 4.11 -13.19 20.61
C GLU A 430 4.12 -12.22 21.81
N ASP A 431 3.93 -10.92 21.58
CA ASP A 431 3.91 -9.92 22.65
C ASP A 431 2.64 -10.06 23.52
N TYR A 432 1.50 -10.38 22.93
CA TYR A 432 0.28 -10.68 23.69
C TYR A 432 0.40 -11.97 24.48
N VAL A 433 0.97 -13.04 23.89
CA VAL A 433 1.22 -14.28 24.63
C VAL A 433 2.15 -14.00 25.82
N GLN A 434 3.22 -13.24 25.61
CA GLN A 434 4.10 -12.81 26.69
C GLN A 434 3.35 -11.98 27.76
N ALA A 435 2.43 -11.10 27.39
CA ALA A 435 1.59 -10.39 28.36
C ALA A 435 0.74 -11.36 29.20
N LEU A 436 0.16 -12.40 28.59
CA LEU A 436 -0.57 -13.43 29.32
C LEU A 436 0.31 -14.23 30.29
N GLU A 437 1.59 -14.44 29.96
CA GLU A 437 2.57 -15.08 30.87
C GLU A 437 2.82 -14.26 32.15
N TYR A 438 2.66 -12.94 32.11
CA TYR A 438 2.67 -12.10 33.31
C TYR A 438 1.39 -12.20 34.15
N GLY A 439 0.35 -12.85 33.61
CA GLY A 439 -0.88 -13.20 34.30
C GLY A 439 -2.04 -12.25 33.97
N LEU A 440 -2.98 -12.74 33.16
CA LEU A 440 -4.30 -12.12 33.01
C LEU A 440 -5.26 -12.72 34.06
N PRO A 441 -5.83 -11.92 35.00
CA PRO A 441 -6.85 -12.41 35.91
C PRO A 441 -8.08 -12.92 35.14
N ALA A 442 -8.93 -13.72 35.79
CA ALA A 442 -10.23 -14.06 35.22
C ALA A 442 -10.94 -12.78 34.80
N THR A 443 -11.32 -12.66 33.54
CA THR A 443 -11.79 -11.40 32.94
C THR A 443 -13.01 -11.71 32.08
N GLY A 444 -14.02 -10.86 32.13
CA GLY A 444 -15.11 -10.84 31.16
C GLY A 444 -14.85 -9.72 30.17
N GLY A 445 -14.95 -10.01 28.87
CA GLY A 445 -14.87 -9.01 27.82
C GLY A 445 -16.10 -8.97 26.96
N LEU A 446 -16.33 -7.80 26.39
CA LEU A 446 -17.57 -7.43 25.74
C LEU A 446 -17.27 -6.56 24.52
N GLY A 447 -17.81 -6.91 23.35
CA GLY A 447 -17.87 -6.08 22.15
C GLY A 447 -19.30 -5.74 21.74
N ILE A 448 -19.62 -4.46 21.52
CA ILE A 448 -20.92 -3.99 21.00
C ILE A 448 -20.72 -3.16 19.74
N GLY A 449 -21.42 -3.53 18.66
CA GLY A 449 -21.50 -2.72 17.45
C GLY A 449 -22.39 -1.48 17.64
N ILE A 450 -21.79 -0.30 17.86
CA ILE A 450 -22.54 0.93 18.15
C ILE A 450 -23.42 1.34 16.97
N ASP A 451 -22.94 1.16 15.73
CA ASP A 451 -23.75 1.47 14.55
C ASP A 451 -25.00 0.57 14.47
N ARG A 452 -24.88 -0.73 14.80
CA ARG A 452 -26.01 -1.67 14.85
C ARG A 452 -26.99 -1.33 15.98
N LEU A 453 -26.50 -0.89 17.14
CA LEU A 453 -27.34 -0.40 18.24
C LEU A 453 -28.16 0.83 17.81
N VAL A 454 -27.53 1.78 17.11
CA VAL A 454 -28.24 2.96 16.61
C VAL A 454 -29.23 2.59 15.52
N MET A 455 -28.94 1.59 14.67
CA MET A 455 -29.91 1.07 13.70
C MET A 455 -31.16 0.51 14.40
N LEU A 456 -30.97 -0.31 15.44
CA LEU A 456 -32.06 -0.87 16.24
C LEU A 456 -32.94 0.24 16.85
N LEU A 457 -32.32 1.22 17.53
CA LEU A 457 -33.06 2.27 18.25
C LEU A 457 -33.70 3.32 17.33
N SER A 458 -33.12 3.56 16.14
CA SER A 458 -33.68 4.51 15.17
C SER A 458 -34.61 3.86 14.13
N GLY A 459 -34.72 2.53 14.13
CA GLY A 459 -35.48 1.78 13.12
C GLY A 459 -34.88 1.88 11.71
N ALA A 460 -33.58 2.17 11.60
CA ALA A 460 -32.91 2.30 10.31
C ALA A 460 -32.63 0.91 9.71
N GLY A 461 -33.09 0.68 8.48
CA GLY A 461 -32.89 -0.59 7.78
C GLY A 461 -31.50 -0.75 7.15
N ASN A 462 -30.68 0.32 7.15
CA ASN A 462 -29.37 0.33 6.53
C ASN A 462 -28.36 1.12 7.38
N ILE A 463 -27.17 0.57 7.59
CA ILE A 463 -26.08 1.19 8.36
C ILE A 463 -25.66 2.56 7.80
N ARG A 464 -25.81 2.77 6.49
CA ARG A 464 -25.53 4.05 5.83
C ARG A 464 -26.42 5.19 6.31
N GLU A 465 -27.58 4.90 6.91
CA GLU A 465 -28.46 5.92 7.47
C GLU A 465 -28.00 6.40 8.85
N VAL A 466 -27.25 5.58 9.59
CA VAL A 466 -26.75 5.90 10.94
C VAL A 466 -25.29 6.36 10.98
N VAL A 467 -24.61 6.35 9.83
CA VAL A 467 -23.26 6.89 9.63
C VAL A 467 -23.37 8.20 8.83
N LEU A 468 -22.74 9.27 9.33
CA LEU A 468 -22.81 10.59 8.68
C LEU A 468 -22.27 10.54 7.26
N PHE A 469 -21.10 9.96 7.09
CA PHE A 469 -20.40 9.83 5.81
C PHE A 469 -19.99 8.36 5.62
N PRO A 470 -20.92 7.48 5.22
CA PRO A 470 -20.59 6.08 5.00
C PRO A 470 -19.64 5.94 3.82
N THR A 471 -18.89 4.84 3.78
CA THR A 471 -18.03 4.54 2.64
C THR A 471 -18.92 4.27 1.42
N LEU A 472 -18.71 5.00 0.34
CA LEU A 472 -19.47 4.86 -0.90
C LEU A 472 -18.52 4.63 -2.07
N ARG A 473 -18.99 3.90 -3.07
CA ARG A 473 -18.30 3.84 -4.36
C ARG A 473 -18.19 5.26 -4.92
N PRO A 474 -17.01 5.75 -5.35
CA PRO A 474 -16.88 7.11 -5.86
C PRO A 474 -17.73 7.34 -7.12
N ILE A 475 -18.38 8.50 -7.21
CA ILE A 475 -19.09 8.92 -8.44
C ILE A 475 -18.02 9.21 -9.50
N GLY A 476 -17.95 8.42 -10.56
CA GLY A 476 -16.95 8.61 -11.62
C GLY A 476 -15.53 8.15 -11.27
N GLY A 477 -15.40 7.19 -10.34
CA GLY A 477 -14.19 6.46 -9.94
C GLY A 477 -12.79 7.00 -10.27
N GLY A 478 -12.07 7.35 -9.19
CA GLY A 478 -10.60 7.25 -9.11
C GLY A 478 -9.81 8.27 -9.93
N ARG A 479 -9.94 9.57 -9.65
CA ARG A 479 -8.94 10.58 -10.06
C ARG A 479 -7.91 10.77 -8.95
N SER A 480 -6.65 10.51 -9.28
CA SER A 480 -5.47 10.98 -8.55
C SER A 480 -5.53 12.50 -8.36
N LEU A 481 -5.12 12.98 -7.19
CA LEU A 481 -4.96 14.40 -6.88
C LEU A 481 -3.83 14.99 -7.73
N GLY A 482 -4.19 15.52 -8.89
CA GLY A 482 -3.32 16.29 -9.76
C GLY A 482 -4.14 17.11 -10.76
N ALA A 483 -4.08 18.44 -10.62
CA ALA A 483 -4.75 19.49 -11.41
C ALA A 483 -6.27 19.64 -11.22
N GLY A 484 -6.65 20.82 -10.71
CA GLY A 484 -7.98 21.20 -10.25
C GLY A 484 -9.09 21.07 -11.30
N HIS A 485 -10.18 20.44 -10.88
CA HIS A 485 -11.47 20.59 -11.55
C HIS A 485 -11.94 22.05 -11.35
N PRO A 486 -12.36 22.78 -12.39
CA PRO A 486 -12.99 24.07 -12.19
C PRO A 486 -14.28 23.83 -11.40
N LEU A 487 -14.31 24.33 -10.16
CA LEU A 487 -15.54 24.49 -9.40
C LEU A 487 -16.55 25.24 -10.28
N GLY A 488 -17.80 24.80 -10.29
CA GLY A 488 -18.91 25.40 -11.06
C GLY A 488 -19.33 26.80 -10.58
N LEU A 489 -18.37 27.67 -10.29
CA LEU A 489 -18.51 29.09 -9.99
C LEU A 489 -18.59 29.96 -11.27
N GLY A 490 -18.19 29.40 -12.43
CA GLY A 490 -18.13 30.14 -13.70
C GLY A 490 -19.45 30.61 -14.30
N ARG A 491 -20.60 30.35 -13.66
CA ARG A 491 -21.92 30.87 -14.08
C ARG A 491 -22.41 32.09 -13.32
N LEU A 492 -21.66 32.58 -12.32
CA LEU A 492 -22.04 33.75 -11.52
C LEU A 492 -21.39 35.05 -11.97
N ALA A 493 -20.51 35.02 -12.99
CA ALA A 493 -19.88 36.19 -13.56
C ALA A 493 -20.18 36.23 -15.07
N ASP A 494 -21.36 36.71 -15.44
CA ASP A 494 -21.58 37.28 -16.78
C ASP A 494 -22.84 38.15 -16.79
N ARG A 495 -22.66 39.39 -16.34
CA ARG A 495 -23.20 40.58 -17.03
C ARG A 495 -22.05 41.58 -17.05
N ASP A 496 -21.80 42.12 -18.23
CA ASP A 496 -20.69 42.98 -18.64
C ASP A 496 -19.35 42.27 -18.86
N GLY A 497 -19.16 41.89 -20.12
CA GLY A 497 -17.93 41.33 -20.64
C GLY A 497 -16.77 42.30 -20.47
N THR A 498 -15.74 41.86 -19.74
CA THR A 498 -14.30 42.04 -19.99
C THR A 498 -13.56 41.53 -18.76
N VAL A 499 -12.91 40.36 -18.88
CA VAL A 499 -11.95 39.90 -17.87
C VAL A 499 -10.61 40.58 -18.15
N PRO A 500 -9.97 41.27 -17.20
CA PRO A 500 -8.66 41.86 -17.43
C PRO A 500 -7.61 40.75 -17.53
N ALA A 501 -6.81 40.80 -18.60
CA ALA A 501 -5.72 39.87 -18.85
C ALA A 501 -4.64 39.95 -17.74
N ALA A 502 -4.14 38.80 -17.32
CA ALA A 502 -2.94 38.70 -16.50
C ALA A 502 -1.74 39.32 -17.24
N PRO A 503 -0.78 39.96 -16.54
CA PRO A 503 0.35 40.62 -17.19
C PRO A 503 1.24 39.60 -17.92
N PRO A 504 1.77 39.95 -19.10
CA PRO A 504 2.58 39.02 -19.88
C PRO A 504 3.94 38.80 -19.22
N VAL A 505 4.31 37.52 -19.08
CA VAL A 505 5.69 37.12 -18.84
C VAL A 505 6.49 37.44 -20.09
N ALA A 506 7.53 38.26 -19.94
CA ALA A 506 8.35 38.76 -21.04
C ALA A 506 8.98 37.61 -21.84
N THR A 507 8.65 37.54 -23.14
CA THR A 507 9.30 36.68 -24.12
C THR A 507 10.61 37.32 -24.57
N ALA A 508 11.73 36.66 -24.30
CA ALA A 508 12.99 36.98 -24.96
C ALA A 508 12.89 36.56 -26.44
N GLY A 509 13.21 37.49 -27.35
CA GLY A 509 13.11 37.31 -28.80
C GLY A 509 14.12 36.32 -29.40
N PRO A 510 13.98 36.00 -30.71
CA PRO A 510 14.74 34.94 -31.36
C PRO A 510 16.19 35.39 -31.56
N ALA A 511 17.11 34.81 -30.80
CA ALA A 511 18.53 34.92 -31.10
C ALA A 511 18.84 34.11 -32.37
N GLN A 512 19.37 34.79 -33.37
CA GLN A 512 19.83 34.22 -34.63
C GLN A 512 20.85 33.11 -34.36
N ALA A 513 20.61 31.94 -34.94
CA ALA A 513 21.53 30.81 -34.92
C ALA A 513 22.80 31.16 -35.72
N GLY A 514 23.83 31.64 -35.03
CA GLY A 514 25.20 31.53 -35.51
C GLY A 514 25.64 30.05 -35.53
N PRO A 515 26.64 29.67 -36.33
CA PRO A 515 27.17 28.31 -36.31
C PRO A 515 27.77 28.03 -34.94
N VAL A 516 27.09 27.20 -34.15
CA VAL A 516 27.56 26.78 -32.84
C VAL A 516 28.71 25.77 -33.03
N PRO A 517 29.84 25.91 -32.31
CA PRO A 517 31.03 25.09 -32.51
C PRO A 517 30.74 23.62 -32.16
N ALA A 518 31.40 22.70 -32.86
CA ALA A 518 31.37 21.29 -32.53
C ALA A 518 31.91 21.06 -31.11
N GLU A 519 31.00 20.83 -30.16
CA GLU A 519 31.33 20.37 -28.81
C GLU A 519 31.64 18.86 -28.80
N PRO A 520 32.47 18.41 -27.84
CA PRO A 520 33.19 17.15 -27.95
C PRO A 520 32.22 15.97 -27.88
N ILE A 521 32.11 15.27 -29.00
CA ILE A 521 31.70 13.86 -29.04
C ILE A 521 32.48 13.16 -27.93
N MET A 522 31.78 12.51 -26.99
CA MET A 522 32.42 11.54 -26.10
C MET A 522 32.87 10.39 -26.99
N ARG A 523 34.04 10.55 -27.61
CA ARG A 523 34.74 9.50 -28.31
C ARG A 523 35.02 8.45 -27.24
N PRO A 524 34.68 7.17 -27.45
CA PRO A 524 35.38 6.13 -26.73
C PRO A 524 36.86 6.36 -26.99
N ASP A 525 37.66 6.48 -25.92
CA ASP A 525 39.11 6.36 -26.04
C ASP A 525 39.39 5.15 -26.94
N ALA A 526 40.20 5.37 -27.98
CA ALA A 526 40.59 4.47 -29.08
C ALA A 526 40.04 3.02 -29.06
N PRO A 527 39.53 2.49 -30.19
CA PRO A 527 38.98 1.14 -30.24
C PRO A 527 40.01 0.14 -29.68
N PRO A 528 39.70 -0.62 -28.61
CA PRO A 528 40.57 -1.70 -28.21
C PRO A 528 40.55 -2.74 -29.33
N ASP A 529 41.75 -3.20 -29.68
CA ASP A 529 42.05 -4.21 -30.69
C ASP A 529 40.96 -5.30 -30.76
N THR A 530 40.30 -5.40 -31.92
CA THR A 530 39.11 -6.20 -32.16
C THR A 530 39.43 -7.69 -32.18
N ARG A 531 39.54 -8.31 -31.00
CA ARG A 531 39.23 -9.73 -30.75
C ARG A 531 38.79 -9.88 -29.29
N PRO A 532 37.59 -10.39 -28.97
CA PRO A 532 37.31 -10.90 -27.64
C PRO A 532 38.11 -12.19 -27.48
N ALA A 533 39.39 -12.07 -27.09
CA ALA A 533 40.06 -13.21 -26.48
C ALA A 533 39.29 -13.49 -25.19
N GLN A 534 38.40 -14.48 -25.23
CA GLN A 534 37.68 -15.03 -24.09
C GLN A 534 38.71 -15.56 -23.09
N ARG A 535 39.33 -14.64 -22.35
CA ARG A 535 40.41 -14.92 -21.42
C ARG A 535 39.77 -15.57 -20.21
N SER A 536 40.07 -16.85 -20.01
CA SER A 536 39.70 -17.63 -18.82
C SER A 536 39.74 -16.75 -17.54
N ARG A 537 38.56 -16.54 -16.94
CA ARG A 537 38.38 -15.88 -15.62
C ARG A 537 38.75 -16.80 -14.46
N ARG A 538 39.03 -18.08 -14.73
CA ARG A 538 39.39 -19.09 -13.72
C ARG A 538 40.53 -18.67 -12.77
N PRO A 539 41.66 -18.08 -13.22
CA PRO A 539 42.71 -17.62 -12.30
C PRO A 539 42.25 -16.46 -11.40
N VAL A 540 41.40 -15.55 -11.89
CA VAL A 540 40.86 -14.43 -11.08
C VAL A 540 39.88 -14.95 -10.02
N LEU A 541 39.02 -15.90 -10.39
CA LEU A 541 38.14 -16.59 -9.46
C LEU A 541 38.91 -17.42 -8.43
N ALA A 542 39.97 -18.12 -8.84
CA ALA A 542 40.85 -18.85 -7.93
C ALA A 542 41.53 -17.91 -6.93
N LEU A 543 42.05 -16.77 -7.39
CA LEU A 543 42.62 -15.75 -6.52
C LEU A 543 41.59 -15.15 -5.56
N ALA A 544 40.35 -14.95 -6.00
CA ALA A 544 39.25 -14.50 -5.14
C ALA A 544 38.91 -15.53 -4.05
N TRP A 545 38.81 -16.82 -4.39
CA TRP A 545 38.64 -17.89 -3.41
C TRP A 545 39.80 -17.98 -2.44
N LEU A 546 41.04 -17.86 -2.91
CA LEU A 546 42.21 -17.79 -2.04
C LEU A 546 42.23 -16.51 -1.19
N THR A 547 41.66 -15.41 -1.65
CA THR A 547 41.53 -14.18 -0.85
C THR A 547 40.50 -14.37 0.26
N LEU A 548 39.37 -15.03 -0.03
CA LEU A 548 38.36 -15.43 0.95
C LEU A 548 38.95 -16.38 2.00
N ILE A 549 39.64 -17.43 1.57
CA ILE A 549 40.32 -18.39 2.44
C ILE A 549 41.37 -17.67 3.29
N GLY A 550 42.12 -16.74 2.72
CA GLY A 550 43.08 -15.91 3.45
C GLY A 550 42.42 -15.08 4.54
N GLY A 551 41.26 -14.50 4.26
CA GLY A 551 40.45 -13.81 5.25
C GLY A 551 40.01 -14.73 6.39
N VAL A 552 39.51 -15.93 6.09
CA VAL A 552 39.11 -16.93 7.09
C VAL A 552 40.31 -17.43 7.92
N ILE A 553 41.48 -17.64 7.31
CA ILE A 553 42.72 -18.02 8.00
C ILE A 553 43.17 -16.94 8.99
N GLN A 554 42.99 -15.65 8.65
CA GLN A 554 43.28 -14.56 9.58
C GLN A 554 42.29 -14.47 10.75
N LEU A 555 41.10 -15.09 10.62
CA LEU A 555 40.10 -15.24 11.69
C LEU A 555 40.33 -16.48 12.56
N LEU A 556 41.08 -17.49 12.09
CA LEU A 556 41.37 -18.73 12.82
C LEU A 556 41.92 -18.52 14.25
N PRO A 557 42.76 -17.50 14.54
CA PRO A 557 43.23 -17.22 15.90
C PRO A 557 42.12 -16.88 16.91
N LEU A 558 40.89 -16.62 16.47
CA LEU A 558 39.72 -16.41 17.33
C LEU A 558 39.06 -17.72 17.80
N VAL A 559 39.46 -18.88 17.26
CA VAL A 559 38.89 -20.18 17.58
C VAL A 559 39.75 -20.88 18.64
N PRO A 560 39.31 -20.95 19.93
CA PRO A 560 40.17 -21.39 21.04
C PRO A 560 40.66 -22.84 20.90
N VAL A 561 39.85 -23.70 20.27
CA VAL A 561 40.09 -25.14 20.08
C VAL A 561 41.21 -25.44 19.06
N LEU A 562 41.38 -24.57 18.05
CA LEU A 562 42.48 -24.70 17.09
C LEU A 562 43.75 -23.99 17.60
N HIS A 563 43.60 -22.92 18.36
CA HIS A 563 44.71 -22.15 18.93
C HIS A 563 45.57 -22.98 19.90
N SER A 564 44.95 -23.88 20.67
CA SER A 564 45.65 -24.75 21.62
C SER A 564 46.49 -25.87 20.98
N ARG A 565 46.26 -26.19 19.69
CA ARG A 565 46.94 -27.30 18.98
C ARG A 565 48.16 -26.88 18.15
N LEU A 566 48.42 -25.58 17.98
CA LEU A 566 49.42 -25.05 17.04
C LEU A 566 50.55 -24.25 17.73
N GLN A 567 50.77 -24.45 19.04
CA GLN A 567 51.61 -23.55 19.85
C GLN A 567 53.13 -23.67 19.64
N ALA A 568 53.79 -22.52 19.85
CA ALA A 568 55.06 -22.40 20.55
C ALA A 568 54.94 -21.22 21.56
N ASP A 569 55.61 -21.30 22.71
CA ASP A 569 55.55 -20.31 23.79
C ASP A 569 55.96 -18.89 23.33
N PRO A 570 55.13 -17.86 23.53
CA PRO A 570 55.46 -16.50 23.11
C PRO A 570 56.23 -15.73 24.19
N ILE A 571 57.35 -15.12 23.79
CA ILE A 571 58.09 -14.12 24.58
C ILE A 571 57.47 -12.75 24.32
N GLY A 572 56.66 -12.22 25.25
CA GLY A 572 56.22 -10.82 25.19
C GLY A 572 55.06 -10.41 26.13
N PRO A 573 54.87 -9.11 26.42
CA PRO A 573 53.85 -8.61 27.36
C PRO A 573 52.39 -8.87 26.93
N LEU A 574 51.47 -8.97 27.90
CA LEU A 574 50.05 -9.30 27.72
C LEU A 574 49.27 -8.35 26.78
N TRP A 575 49.61 -7.06 26.77
CA TRP A 575 48.97 -6.07 25.90
C TRP A 575 49.25 -6.32 24.40
N PHE A 576 50.37 -6.96 24.07
CA PHE A 576 50.77 -7.29 22.69
C PHE A 576 49.89 -8.42 22.08
N ARG A 577 49.30 -9.29 22.92
CA ARG A 577 48.40 -10.38 22.50
C ARG A 577 47.02 -9.85 22.07
N VAL A 578 46.46 -8.91 22.84
CA VAL A 578 45.08 -8.41 22.63
C VAL A 578 45.00 -7.52 21.38
N THR A 579 45.93 -6.58 21.19
CA THR A 579 45.97 -5.74 19.96
C THR A 579 46.17 -6.59 18.71
N GLY A 580 46.83 -7.72 18.88
CA GLY A 580 47.14 -8.62 17.80
C GLY A 580 45.93 -9.32 17.19
N HIS A 581 45.16 -10.04 18.00
CA HIS A 581 44.00 -10.77 17.50
C HIS A 581 43.02 -9.81 16.82
N LEU A 582 42.86 -8.60 17.33
CA LEU A 582 42.04 -7.56 16.76
C LEU A 582 42.44 -7.09 15.36
N VAL A 583 43.73 -6.80 15.16
CA VAL A 583 44.24 -6.41 13.83
C VAL A 583 44.08 -7.57 12.85
N SER A 584 44.31 -8.81 13.27
CA SER A 584 44.08 -10.00 12.44
C SER A 584 42.59 -10.20 12.11
N THR A 585 41.68 -9.94 13.05
CA THR A 585 40.22 -9.97 12.83
C THR A 585 39.78 -8.95 11.79
N LEU A 586 40.22 -7.70 11.93
CA LEU A 586 39.88 -6.62 11.01
C LEU A 586 40.43 -6.90 9.61
N LEU A 587 41.69 -7.33 9.50
CA LEU A 587 42.28 -7.74 8.22
C LEU A 587 41.52 -8.92 7.59
N GLY A 588 41.14 -9.92 8.40
CA GLY A 588 40.38 -11.09 7.94
C GLY A 588 39.02 -10.74 7.38
N LEU A 589 38.24 -9.92 8.09
CA LEU A 589 36.92 -9.47 7.64
C LEU A 589 37.01 -8.59 6.37
N LEU A 590 37.99 -7.69 6.29
CA LEU A 590 38.21 -6.86 5.10
C LEU A 590 38.60 -7.68 3.87
N LEU A 591 39.41 -8.72 4.03
CA LEU A 591 39.78 -9.64 2.95
C LEU A 591 38.57 -10.47 2.47
N ILE A 592 37.69 -10.91 3.38
CA ILE A 592 36.44 -11.61 3.03
C ILE A 592 35.55 -10.71 2.16
N LEU A 593 35.37 -9.44 2.56
CA LEU A 593 34.58 -8.47 1.78
C LEU A 593 35.20 -8.17 0.41
N LEU A 594 36.53 -8.07 0.34
CA LEU A 594 37.26 -7.80 -0.90
C LEU A 594 37.27 -8.98 -1.87
N ALA A 595 37.18 -10.22 -1.39
CA ALA A 595 37.19 -11.42 -2.22
C ALA A 595 36.13 -11.34 -3.36
N GLY A 596 34.93 -10.85 -3.05
CA GLY A 596 33.87 -10.65 -4.04
C GLY A 596 34.16 -9.57 -5.08
N GLN A 597 35.03 -8.60 -4.79
CA GLN A 597 35.46 -7.56 -5.73
C GLN A 597 36.71 -7.98 -6.52
N VAL A 598 37.59 -8.78 -5.92
CA VAL A 598 38.71 -9.47 -6.59
C VAL A 598 38.16 -10.45 -7.63
N ALA A 599 37.08 -11.17 -7.32
CA ALA A 599 36.37 -12.04 -8.28
C ALA A 599 35.90 -11.28 -9.53
N ARG A 600 35.60 -9.98 -9.40
CA ARG A 600 35.20 -9.09 -10.50
C ARG A 600 36.39 -8.47 -11.25
N GLY A 601 37.63 -8.80 -10.88
CA GLY A 601 38.82 -8.29 -11.55
C GLY A 601 39.08 -6.79 -11.36
N LYS A 602 38.51 -6.16 -10.32
CA LYS A 602 38.65 -4.71 -10.09
C LYS A 602 40.06 -4.33 -9.65
N ARG A 603 40.63 -3.29 -10.29
CA ARG A 603 42.02 -2.87 -10.03
C ARG A 603 42.24 -2.33 -8.62
N ARG A 604 41.30 -1.57 -8.05
CA ARG A 604 41.40 -1.08 -6.66
C ARG A 604 41.27 -2.21 -5.64
N ALA A 605 40.42 -3.21 -5.90
CA ALA A 605 40.28 -4.37 -5.03
C ALA A 605 41.58 -5.18 -4.98
N TRP A 606 42.26 -5.33 -6.12
CA TRP A 606 43.59 -5.92 -6.21
C TRP A 606 44.63 -5.11 -5.41
N GLN A 607 44.70 -3.78 -5.59
CA GLN A 607 45.62 -2.91 -4.83
C GLN A 607 45.40 -3.02 -3.32
N LEU A 608 44.14 -3.00 -2.88
CA LEU A 608 43.80 -3.08 -1.46
C LEU A 608 44.08 -4.47 -0.90
N SER A 609 43.90 -5.54 -1.69
CA SER A 609 44.29 -6.89 -1.29
C SER A 609 45.80 -7.02 -1.12
N LEU A 610 46.60 -6.40 -1.99
CA LEU A 610 48.06 -6.33 -1.81
C LEU A 610 48.45 -5.60 -0.52
N ILE A 611 47.81 -4.48 -0.22
CA ILE A 611 48.05 -3.72 1.02
C ILE A 611 47.68 -4.55 2.25
N LEU A 612 46.52 -5.21 2.25
CA LEU A 612 46.04 -5.99 3.38
C LEU A 612 46.84 -7.27 3.61
N PHE A 613 47.23 -7.99 2.55
CA PHE A 613 48.13 -9.14 2.70
C PHE A 613 49.54 -8.71 3.10
N GLY A 614 50.02 -7.55 2.66
CA GLY A 614 51.28 -6.96 3.11
C GLY A 614 51.27 -6.59 4.59
N ALA A 615 50.21 -5.90 5.03
CA ALA A 615 49.98 -5.58 6.44
C ALA A 615 49.82 -6.87 7.27
N GLY A 616 49.09 -7.86 6.76
CA GLY A 616 48.97 -9.19 7.37
C GLY A 616 50.31 -9.90 7.53
N ALA A 617 51.17 -9.88 6.52
CA ALA A 617 52.52 -10.45 6.60
C ALA A 617 53.37 -9.74 7.66
N ALA A 618 53.37 -8.39 7.69
CA ALA A 618 54.10 -7.62 8.69
C ALA A 618 53.62 -7.91 10.12
N VAL A 619 52.31 -7.93 10.34
CA VAL A 619 51.69 -8.21 11.65
C VAL A 619 52.00 -9.64 12.11
N ASN A 620 51.97 -10.62 11.21
CA ASN A 620 52.30 -12.01 11.54
C ASN A 620 53.80 -12.23 11.75
N ALA A 621 54.68 -11.41 11.15
CA ALA A 621 56.13 -11.46 11.37
C ALA A 621 56.54 -10.79 12.70
N LEU A 622 55.91 -9.68 13.07
CA LEU A 622 56.21 -8.92 14.30
C LEU A 622 55.74 -9.60 15.60
N LYS A 623 54.77 -10.52 15.54
CA LYS A 623 54.13 -11.16 16.73
C LYS A 623 54.78 -12.42 17.28
N GLY A 624 55.67 -13.09 16.55
CA GLY A 624 56.12 -14.47 16.86
C GLY A 624 55.34 -15.52 16.05
N PRO A 625 55.87 -16.76 15.89
CA PRO A 625 55.82 -17.49 14.63
C PRO A 625 54.44 -18.13 14.38
N HIS A 626 53.62 -17.47 13.55
CA HIS A 626 52.58 -18.15 12.78
C HIS A 626 53.09 -18.38 11.35
N PRO A 627 54.01 -19.35 11.15
CA PRO A 627 54.70 -19.54 9.86
C PRO A 627 53.70 -19.85 8.74
N VAL A 628 52.58 -20.49 9.05
CA VAL A 628 51.51 -20.81 8.09
C VAL A 628 50.80 -19.53 7.61
N SER A 629 50.37 -18.65 8.51
CA SER A 629 49.69 -17.40 8.14
C SER A 629 50.62 -16.43 7.42
N LEU A 630 51.89 -16.36 7.85
CA LEU A 630 52.93 -15.55 7.18
C LEU A 630 53.23 -16.09 5.78
N ALA A 631 53.47 -17.40 5.64
CA ALA A 631 53.71 -18.04 4.35
C ALA A 631 52.52 -17.86 3.40
N TYR A 632 51.29 -18.00 3.91
CA TYR A 632 50.07 -17.77 3.13
C TYR A 632 49.98 -16.34 2.61
N CYS A 633 50.24 -15.33 3.45
CA CYS A 633 50.23 -13.93 3.03
C CYS A 633 51.29 -13.65 1.96
N LEU A 634 52.50 -14.21 2.09
CA LEU A 634 53.58 -14.05 1.12
C LEU A 634 53.27 -14.76 -0.22
N VAL A 635 52.69 -15.97 -0.17
CA VAL A 635 52.22 -16.69 -1.37
C VAL A 635 51.10 -15.92 -2.06
N MET A 636 50.15 -15.35 -1.31
CA MET A 636 49.08 -14.54 -1.86
C MET A 636 49.59 -13.23 -2.48
N LEU A 637 50.56 -12.57 -1.87
CA LEU A 637 51.22 -11.40 -2.46
C LEU A 637 51.89 -11.76 -3.79
N ALA A 638 52.67 -12.84 -3.83
CA ALA A 638 53.31 -13.32 -5.05
C ALA A 638 52.30 -13.69 -6.13
N ALA A 639 51.20 -14.37 -5.76
CA ALA A 639 50.14 -14.74 -6.68
C ALA A 639 49.38 -13.52 -7.22
N LEU A 640 49.01 -12.55 -6.38
CA LEU A 640 48.35 -11.33 -6.81
C LEU A 640 49.24 -10.49 -7.73
N LEU A 641 50.56 -10.43 -7.48
CA LEU A 641 51.52 -9.74 -8.34
C LEU A 641 51.74 -10.48 -9.67
N ALA A 642 51.78 -11.81 -9.68
CA ALA A 642 51.98 -12.61 -10.89
C ALA A 642 50.81 -12.53 -11.89
N TYR A 643 49.61 -12.18 -11.41
CA TYR A 643 48.40 -12.06 -12.23
C TYR A 643 47.88 -10.61 -12.35
N ASP A 644 48.73 -9.60 -12.13
CA ASP A 644 48.39 -8.17 -12.14
C ASP A 644 47.63 -7.72 -13.41
N SER A 645 48.08 -8.22 -14.57
CA SER A 645 47.58 -7.90 -15.90
C SER A 645 46.13 -8.31 -16.14
N ARG A 646 45.57 -9.14 -15.24
CA ARG A 646 44.18 -9.63 -15.25
C ARG A 646 43.21 -8.73 -14.47
N PHE A 647 43.71 -7.81 -13.62
CA PHE A 647 42.88 -6.92 -12.80
C PHE A 647 42.73 -5.53 -13.42
N ARG A 648 42.00 -5.45 -14.55
CA ARG A 648 41.83 -4.21 -15.32
C ARG A 648 40.52 -3.45 -15.04
N GLY A 649 39.58 -4.04 -14.30
CA GLY A 649 38.26 -3.46 -14.07
C GLY A 649 38.35 -2.09 -13.39
N ARG A 650 37.84 -1.04 -14.05
CA ARG A 650 37.71 0.29 -13.47
C ARG A 650 36.75 0.23 -12.28
N SER A 651 37.13 0.84 -11.16
CA SER A 651 36.26 0.93 -9.99
C SER A 651 35.39 2.16 -10.12
N ASP A 652 34.09 2.05 -9.87
CA ASP A 652 33.19 3.21 -9.76
C ASP A 652 33.82 4.25 -8.82
N PRO A 653 33.68 5.57 -9.10
CA PRO A 653 34.17 6.59 -8.18
C PRO A 653 33.54 6.32 -6.80
N PRO A 654 34.32 6.33 -5.70
CA PRO A 654 33.74 6.11 -4.39
C PRO A 654 32.74 7.24 -4.15
N SER A 655 31.65 6.96 -3.42
CA SER A 655 30.77 8.00 -2.89
C SER A 655 31.48 8.77 -1.76
N LEU A 656 32.65 9.34 -2.07
CA LEU A 656 33.50 10.10 -1.16
C LEU A 656 32.70 11.18 -0.43
N LEU A 657 31.74 11.81 -1.10
CA LEU A 657 30.81 12.78 -0.50
C LEU A 657 29.91 12.17 0.59
N ARG A 658 29.45 10.91 0.46
CA ARG A 658 28.68 10.24 1.53
C ARG A 658 29.59 9.76 2.65
N LEU A 659 30.79 9.28 2.33
CA LEU A 659 31.81 8.94 3.33
C LEU A 659 32.18 10.17 4.17
N VAL A 660 32.41 11.32 3.52
CA VAL A 660 32.68 12.61 4.15
C VAL A 660 31.50 13.12 4.99
N ARG A 661 30.25 12.76 4.65
CA ARG A 661 29.06 13.12 5.45
C ARG A 661 28.79 12.17 6.63
N LEU A 662 28.99 10.87 6.45
CA LEU A 662 28.63 9.85 7.45
C LEU A 662 29.73 9.60 8.48
N VAL A 663 31.01 9.71 8.09
CA VAL A 663 32.14 9.47 9.00
C VAL A 663 32.16 10.48 10.17
N PRO A 664 31.98 11.80 9.97
CA PRO A 664 31.90 12.74 11.09
C PRO A 664 30.73 12.46 12.03
N LEU A 665 29.57 12.06 11.49
CA LEU A 665 28.38 11.72 12.28
C LEU A 665 28.63 10.46 13.14
N TYR A 666 29.25 9.44 12.54
CA TYR A 666 29.65 8.23 13.23
C TYR A 666 30.65 8.50 14.36
N VAL A 667 31.69 9.29 14.07
CA VAL A 667 32.69 9.69 15.06
C VAL A 667 32.05 10.50 16.20
N ALA A 668 31.13 11.42 15.88
CA ALA A 668 30.41 12.18 16.90
C ALA A 668 29.55 11.28 17.81
N ALA A 669 28.84 10.29 17.25
CA ALA A 669 28.04 9.35 18.01
C ALA A 669 28.90 8.46 18.94
N VAL A 670 30.04 7.98 18.45
CA VAL A 670 31.01 7.18 19.22
C VAL A 670 31.62 8.01 20.36
N LEU A 671 32.00 9.26 20.09
CA LEU A 671 32.51 10.17 21.12
C LEU A 671 31.44 10.45 22.18
N LEU A 672 30.20 10.73 21.76
CA LEU A 672 29.08 10.96 22.66
C LEU A 672 28.82 9.74 23.57
N PHE A 673 28.72 8.55 22.98
CA PHE A 673 28.56 7.29 23.72
C PHE A 673 29.70 7.09 24.74
N GLY A 674 30.95 7.27 24.31
CA GLY A 674 32.12 7.09 25.15
C GLY A 674 32.17 8.09 26.33
N PHE A 675 31.93 9.38 26.07
CA PHE A 675 31.96 10.40 27.10
C PHE A 675 30.77 10.30 28.07
N VAL A 676 29.56 10.00 27.58
CA VAL A 676 28.38 9.77 28.43
C VAL A 676 28.60 8.56 29.35
N THR A 677 29.14 7.47 28.81
CA THR A 677 29.41 6.25 29.61
C THR A 677 30.49 6.50 30.66
N LEU A 678 31.57 7.23 30.34
CA LEU A 678 32.59 7.65 31.30
C LEU A 678 32.05 8.62 32.36
N ALA A 679 31.14 9.53 32.00
CA ALA A 679 30.52 10.47 32.93
C ALA A 679 29.58 9.78 33.92
N LEU A 680 28.77 8.83 33.45
CA LEU A 680 27.89 8.00 34.29
C LEU A 680 28.71 7.08 35.21
N GLY A 681 29.84 6.55 34.71
CA GLY A 681 30.77 5.71 35.45
C GLY A 681 31.81 6.46 36.29
N ARG A 682 31.73 7.79 36.44
CA ARG A 682 32.81 8.62 37.03
C ARG A 682 33.25 8.20 38.43
N HIS A 683 32.33 7.64 39.22
CA HIS A 683 32.61 7.18 40.59
C HIS A 683 33.39 5.85 40.62
N GLN A 684 33.54 5.19 39.47
CA GLN A 684 34.24 3.93 39.30
C GLN A 684 35.64 4.12 38.70
N LEU A 685 36.04 5.35 38.36
CA LEU A 685 37.36 5.65 37.80
C LEU A 685 38.38 5.86 38.91
N GLY A 686 39.56 5.24 38.80
CA GLY A 686 40.66 5.43 39.75
C GLY A 686 41.31 6.82 39.72
N ALA A 687 40.97 7.64 38.73
CA ALA A 687 41.45 9.01 38.55
C ALA A 687 40.32 9.94 38.07
N PRO A 688 40.38 11.25 38.34
CA PRO A 688 39.36 12.20 37.89
C PRO A 688 39.27 12.25 36.36
N LEU A 689 38.04 12.21 35.84
CA LEU A 689 37.77 12.25 34.40
C LEU A 689 38.21 13.60 33.80
N THR A 690 39.22 13.56 32.94
CA THR A 690 39.65 14.69 32.10
C THR A 690 39.19 14.49 30.65
N PHE A 691 38.99 15.59 29.92
CA PHE A 691 38.60 15.55 28.51
C PHE A 691 39.63 14.80 27.65
N LEU A 692 40.92 15.10 27.82
CA LEU A 692 42.01 14.45 27.10
C LEU A 692 42.11 12.96 27.45
N GLY A 693 42.00 12.59 28.73
CA GLY A 693 42.01 11.19 29.13
C GLY A 693 40.77 10.43 28.65
N GLY A 694 39.60 11.07 28.57
CA GLY A 694 38.40 10.48 28.00
C GLY A 694 38.53 10.24 26.50
N LEU A 695 39.05 11.21 25.76
CA LEU A 695 39.33 11.08 24.33
C LEU A 695 40.34 9.96 24.05
N GLU A 696 41.43 9.90 24.83
CA GLU A 696 42.44 8.85 24.74
C GLU A 696 41.83 7.46 25.01
N THR A 697 40.97 7.34 26.03
CA THR A 697 40.27 6.10 26.37
C THR A 697 39.36 5.62 25.25
N ILE A 698 38.59 6.52 24.63
CA ILE A 698 37.67 6.19 23.54
C ILE A 698 38.48 5.79 22.29
N ALA A 699 39.46 6.60 21.89
CA ALA A 699 40.29 6.34 20.71
C ALA A 699 41.06 5.02 20.81
N ARG A 700 41.64 4.72 21.98
CA ARG A 700 42.31 3.44 22.23
C ARG A 700 41.32 2.28 22.33
N GLY A 701 40.16 2.48 22.96
CA GLY A 701 39.13 1.45 23.10
C GLY A 701 38.53 0.99 21.76
N LEU A 702 38.39 1.88 20.78
CA LEU A 702 37.95 1.52 19.41
C LEU A 702 38.88 0.52 18.71
N ILE A 703 40.15 0.48 19.09
CA ILE A 703 41.15 -0.46 18.59
C ILE A 703 41.54 -1.52 19.64
N GLY A 704 40.77 -1.60 20.73
CA GLY A 704 40.92 -2.57 21.82
C GLY A 704 42.18 -2.39 22.67
N LEU A 705 42.76 -1.20 22.69
CA LEU A 705 43.83 -0.83 23.61
C LEU A 705 43.27 -0.29 24.93
N PRO A 706 43.93 -0.59 26.07
CA PRO A 706 43.50 -0.05 27.36
C PRO A 706 43.74 1.48 27.41
N GLY A 707 42.77 2.20 28.00
CA GLY A 707 42.88 3.62 28.29
C GLY A 707 43.67 3.90 29.58
N PRO A 708 43.94 5.18 29.90
CA PRO A 708 44.67 5.60 31.10
C PRO A 708 43.89 5.44 32.42
N TYR A 709 42.62 5.04 32.38
CA TYR A 709 41.79 4.86 33.58
C TYR A 709 41.70 3.38 33.99
N ASP A 710 41.89 3.14 35.28
CA ASP A 710 41.52 1.90 35.94
C ASP A 710 40.07 1.98 36.43
N TYR A 711 39.34 0.86 36.32
CA TYR A 711 37.92 0.78 36.67
C TYR A 711 37.72 -0.11 37.90
N ALA A 712 36.98 0.38 38.89
CA ALA A 712 36.77 -0.31 40.16
C ALA A 712 35.94 -1.59 40.04
N HIS A 713 35.04 -1.67 39.03
CA HIS A 713 34.15 -2.82 38.85
C HIS A 713 34.51 -3.66 37.61
N PRO A 714 34.84 -4.96 37.77
CA PRO A 714 35.27 -5.83 36.66
C PRO A 714 34.26 -5.94 35.51
N PHE A 715 32.96 -5.87 35.81
CA PHE A 715 31.92 -5.91 34.78
C PHE A 715 31.91 -4.65 33.90
N PHE A 716 32.02 -3.46 34.49
CA PHE A 716 32.02 -2.20 33.73
C PHE A 716 33.25 -2.11 32.83
N ASP A 717 34.38 -2.55 33.36
CA ASP A 717 35.64 -2.66 32.64
C ASP A 717 35.55 -3.58 31.39
N ALA A 718 35.00 -4.78 31.54
CA ALA A 718 34.81 -5.72 30.43
C ALA A 718 33.77 -5.21 29.41
N TYR A 719 32.64 -4.70 29.89
CA TYR A 719 31.57 -4.17 29.05
C TYR A 719 32.01 -2.95 28.23
N PHE A 720 32.61 -1.94 28.88
CA PHE A 720 32.95 -0.69 28.22
C PHE A 720 34.05 -0.87 27.17
N ARG A 721 35.06 -1.68 27.49
CA ARG A 721 36.10 -2.06 26.51
C ARG A 721 35.54 -2.89 25.35
N GLY A 722 34.64 -3.84 25.64
CA GLY A 722 33.96 -4.63 24.61
C GLY A 722 33.06 -3.80 23.69
N ALA A 723 32.31 -2.85 24.23
CA ALA A 723 31.40 -1.98 23.48
C ALA A 723 32.15 -1.02 22.54
N LEU A 724 33.21 -0.37 23.02
CA LEU A 724 34.06 0.48 22.17
C LEU A 724 34.70 -0.35 21.04
N LEU A 725 35.12 -1.57 21.34
CA LEU A 725 35.69 -2.45 20.33
C LEU A 725 34.70 -2.87 19.25
N ALA A 726 33.48 -3.24 19.65
CA ALA A 726 32.40 -3.59 18.73
C ALA A 726 32.06 -2.41 17.81
N LEU A 727 32.04 -1.18 18.35
CA LEU A 727 31.89 0.04 17.56
C LEU A 727 33.08 0.24 16.61
N GLY A 728 34.33 0.03 17.04
CA GLY A 728 35.48 0.11 16.13
C GLY A 728 35.37 -0.83 14.92
N VAL A 729 34.96 -2.08 15.17
CA VAL A 729 34.74 -3.09 14.12
C VAL A 729 33.56 -2.72 13.22
N ALA A 730 32.42 -2.33 13.79
CA ALA A 730 31.24 -1.93 13.02
C ALA A 730 31.53 -0.72 12.11
N GLY A 731 32.27 0.28 12.61
CA GLY A 731 32.70 1.45 11.85
C GLY A 731 33.62 1.09 10.68
N ALA A 732 34.57 0.17 10.90
CA ALA A 732 35.47 -0.31 9.84
C ALA A 732 34.72 -1.10 8.75
N LEU A 733 33.78 -1.96 9.14
CA LEU A 733 32.94 -2.71 8.20
C LEU A 733 32.00 -1.78 7.40
N GLY A 734 31.38 -0.81 8.07
CA GLY A 734 30.53 0.19 7.42
C GLY A 734 31.31 1.09 6.44
N ALA A 735 32.50 1.54 6.82
CA ALA A 735 33.38 2.32 5.95
C ALA A 735 33.82 1.50 4.72
N ALA A 736 34.19 0.23 4.91
CA ALA A 736 34.53 -0.66 3.80
C ALA A 736 33.33 -0.88 2.86
N PHE A 737 32.13 -1.16 3.41
CA PHE A 737 30.92 -1.32 2.62
C PHE A 737 30.59 -0.07 1.77
N LEU A 738 30.68 1.12 2.36
CA LEU A 738 30.43 2.39 1.66
C LEU A 738 31.48 2.72 0.60
N LEU A 739 32.75 2.35 0.83
CA LEU A 739 33.85 2.55 -0.12
C LEU A 739 33.71 1.67 -1.37
N PHE A 740 33.08 0.50 -1.24
CA PHE A 740 32.94 -0.49 -2.33
C PHE A 740 31.53 -0.60 -2.92
N ARG A 741 30.55 0.15 -2.41
CA ARG A 741 29.20 0.22 -3.01
C ARG A 741 29.31 0.80 -4.43
N PRO A 742 28.80 0.10 -5.47
CA PRO A 742 28.86 0.61 -6.84
C PRO A 742 28.00 1.88 -6.95
N PHE A 743 28.62 2.96 -7.44
CA PHE A 743 27.96 4.24 -7.67
C PHE A 743 27.86 4.47 -9.18
N GLN A 744 26.67 4.27 -9.73
CA GLN A 744 26.29 4.90 -11.00
C GLN A 744 25.00 5.65 -10.80
N ALA A 745 25.14 6.98 -10.67
CA ALA A 745 24.03 7.88 -10.87
C ALA A 745 23.63 7.81 -12.35
N ARG A 746 22.34 7.56 -12.58
CA ARG A 746 21.72 7.63 -13.90
C ARG A 746 22.00 9.01 -14.50
N GLN A 747 22.58 9.05 -15.69
CA GLN A 747 22.66 10.30 -16.42
C GLN A 747 21.32 10.53 -17.12
N PRO A 748 20.61 11.65 -16.85
CA PRO A 748 19.40 11.96 -17.59
C PRO A 748 19.73 12.11 -19.08
N HIS A 749 18.86 11.57 -19.94
CA HIS A 749 19.07 11.60 -21.38
C HIS A 749 19.11 13.04 -21.89
N SER A 750 20.08 13.34 -22.75
CA SER A 750 20.02 14.58 -23.53
C SER A 750 18.87 14.48 -24.56
N PRO A 751 18.22 15.61 -24.90
CA PRO A 751 17.18 15.63 -25.94
C PRO A 751 17.64 15.03 -27.28
N GLN A 752 18.93 15.20 -27.62
CA GLN A 752 19.53 14.66 -28.84
C GLN A 752 19.64 13.13 -28.83
N SER A 753 20.05 12.54 -27.70
CA SER A 753 20.13 11.08 -27.55
C SER A 753 18.74 10.44 -27.61
N TRP A 754 17.74 11.10 -27.04
CA TRP A 754 16.34 10.66 -27.07
C TRP A 754 15.78 10.65 -28.50
N GLU A 755 15.96 11.75 -29.24
CA GLU A 755 15.50 11.85 -30.63
C GLU A 755 16.21 10.86 -31.56
N ARG A 756 17.50 10.58 -31.30
CA ARG A 756 18.25 9.56 -32.04
C ARG A 756 17.67 8.15 -31.80
N ALA A 757 17.45 7.76 -30.54
CA ALA A 757 16.84 6.48 -30.21
C ALA A 757 15.46 6.34 -30.87
N ARG A 758 14.61 7.38 -30.77
CA ARG A 758 13.28 7.42 -31.40
C ARG A 758 13.34 7.18 -32.92
N ARG A 759 14.28 7.84 -33.62
CA ARG A 759 14.48 7.62 -35.07
C ARG A 759 14.90 6.20 -35.41
N LEU A 760 15.80 5.59 -34.63
CA LEU A 760 16.25 4.22 -34.84
C LEU A 760 15.14 3.20 -34.57
N VAL A 761 14.32 3.40 -33.52
CA VAL A 761 13.13 2.58 -33.27
C VAL A 761 12.14 2.68 -34.42
N HIS A 762 11.84 3.89 -34.89
CA HIS A 762 10.93 4.08 -36.02
C HIS A 762 11.45 3.45 -37.32
N SER A 763 12.77 3.45 -37.54
CA SER A 763 13.36 2.97 -38.80
C SER A 763 13.65 1.46 -38.81
N TYR A 764 13.99 0.87 -37.66
CA TYR A 764 14.49 -0.50 -37.57
C TYR A 764 13.80 -1.36 -36.48
N GLY A 765 12.90 -0.77 -35.69
CA GLY A 765 12.27 -1.40 -34.51
C GLY A 765 11.14 -2.37 -34.84
N SER A 766 11.49 -3.46 -35.54
CA SER A 766 10.54 -4.49 -36.03
C SER A 766 10.11 -5.52 -34.98
N ASP A 767 10.72 -5.52 -33.80
CA ASP A 767 10.37 -6.41 -32.70
C ASP A 767 9.26 -5.80 -31.82
N THR A 768 8.44 -6.65 -31.20
CA THR A 768 7.36 -6.21 -30.30
C THR A 768 7.89 -5.45 -29.08
N LEU A 769 9.13 -5.72 -28.66
CA LEU A 769 9.76 -5.03 -27.53
C LEU A 769 10.42 -3.69 -27.91
N ALA A 770 10.52 -3.41 -29.21
CA ALA A 770 11.35 -2.32 -29.71
C ALA A 770 10.91 -0.95 -29.16
N TYR A 771 9.60 -0.68 -29.13
CA TYR A 771 9.08 0.59 -28.61
C TYR A 771 9.33 0.73 -27.10
N PHE A 772 9.23 -0.35 -26.33
CA PHE A 772 9.46 -0.35 -24.88
C PHE A 772 10.92 -0.06 -24.51
N THR A 773 11.86 -0.10 -25.46
CA THR A 773 13.24 0.36 -25.23
C THR A 773 13.29 1.87 -24.93
N LEU A 774 12.32 2.65 -25.40
CA LEU A 774 12.20 4.10 -25.19
C LEU A 774 11.62 4.49 -23.82
N ARG A 775 11.59 3.58 -22.85
CA ARG A 775 11.19 3.95 -21.49
C ARG A 775 12.20 4.90 -20.85
N PRO A 776 11.73 5.88 -20.04
CA PRO A 776 12.61 6.86 -19.44
C PRO A 776 13.60 6.24 -18.45
N ASP A 777 13.25 5.14 -17.78
CA ASP A 777 14.05 4.46 -16.75
C ASP A 777 15.26 3.65 -17.28
N LYS A 778 15.45 3.58 -18.60
CA LYS A 778 16.54 2.82 -19.25
C LYS A 778 17.63 3.75 -19.77
N SER A 779 18.89 3.36 -19.67
CA SER A 779 20.02 4.05 -20.30
C SER A 779 20.22 3.57 -21.75
N PHE A 780 20.68 4.44 -22.65
CA PHE A 780 20.95 4.09 -24.05
C PHE A 780 22.44 3.92 -24.31
N PHE A 781 22.80 2.85 -25.01
CA PHE A 781 24.14 2.65 -25.58
C PHE A 781 24.04 2.67 -27.11
N PHE A 782 24.76 3.60 -27.74
CA PHE A 782 24.81 3.75 -29.20
C PHE A 782 26.11 3.17 -29.75
N GLY A 783 26.04 2.52 -30.91
CA GLY A 783 27.21 2.03 -31.62
C GLY A 783 28.07 3.20 -32.12
N SER A 784 29.35 2.94 -32.37
CA SER A 784 30.31 3.94 -32.85
C SER A 784 29.92 4.57 -34.19
N ASP A 785 29.24 3.82 -35.05
CA ASP A 785 28.69 4.30 -36.32
C ASP A 785 27.39 5.08 -36.15
N GLY A 786 26.72 4.89 -35.02
CA GLY A 786 25.53 5.62 -34.70
C GLY A 786 24.22 5.13 -35.30
N GLU A 787 24.27 4.00 -35.99
CA GLU A 787 23.16 3.42 -36.77
C GLU A 787 22.47 2.26 -36.02
N ALA A 788 22.91 1.99 -34.78
CA ALA A 788 22.29 1.03 -33.89
C ALA A 788 22.38 1.47 -32.42
N PHE A 789 21.43 1.03 -31.59
CA PHE A 789 21.45 1.24 -30.15
C PHE A 789 20.77 0.10 -29.38
N LEU A 790 21.01 0.05 -28.08
CA LEU A 790 20.30 -0.79 -27.13
C LEU A 790 19.97 -0.03 -25.84
N ALA A 791 18.95 -0.48 -25.12
CA ALA A 791 18.50 0.10 -23.87
C ALA A 791 18.78 -0.86 -22.70
N TYR A 792 19.46 -0.37 -21.66
CA TYR A 792 19.88 -1.18 -20.51
C TYR A 792 19.71 -0.46 -19.18
N THR A 793 19.60 -1.22 -18.08
CA THR A 793 19.76 -0.70 -16.71
C THR A 793 20.87 -1.46 -15.99
N TYR A 794 21.55 -0.81 -15.05
CA TYR A 794 22.60 -1.45 -14.26
C TYR A 794 22.05 -1.87 -12.90
N LEU A 795 22.07 -3.18 -12.63
CA LEU A 795 21.55 -3.75 -11.38
C LEU A 795 22.46 -4.86 -10.85
N GLY A 796 22.94 -4.72 -9.62
CA GLY A 796 23.65 -5.81 -8.93
C GLY A 796 24.95 -6.29 -9.60
N GLY A 797 25.59 -5.48 -10.46
CA GLY A 797 26.75 -5.90 -11.26
C GLY A 797 26.42 -6.41 -12.66
N TYR A 798 25.13 -6.40 -13.04
CA TYR A 798 24.65 -6.78 -14.35
C TYR A 798 24.14 -5.55 -15.12
N ALA A 799 24.50 -5.45 -16.40
CA ALA A 799 23.81 -4.63 -17.38
C ALA A 799 22.65 -5.46 -17.94
N LEU A 800 21.44 -5.13 -17.51
CA LEU A 800 20.19 -5.76 -17.92
C LEU A 800 19.65 -5.02 -19.15
N VAL A 801 19.81 -5.63 -20.32
CA VAL A 801 19.34 -5.12 -21.61
C VAL A 801 17.89 -5.54 -21.82
N SER A 802 17.04 -4.61 -22.25
CA SER A 802 15.63 -4.89 -22.54
C SER A 802 15.43 -5.15 -24.02
N GLY A 803 14.99 -6.37 -24.38
CA GLY A 803 14.79 -6.80 -25.75
C GLY A 803 16.06 -6.99 -26.57
N ASP A 804 15.90 -7.07 -27.89
CA ASP A 804 17.01 -7.11 -28.85
C ASP A 804 17.54 -5.70 -29.16
N PRO A 805 18.82 -5.56 -29.56
CA PRO A 805 19.34 -4.29 -30.09
C PRO A 805 18.64 -3.86 -31.38
N ILE A 806 18.57 -2.55 -31.61
CA ILE A 806 17.81 -1.93 -32.70
C ILE A 806 18.75 -1.14 -33.61
N GLY A 807 18.77 -1.44 -34.90
CA GLY A 807 19.57 -0.72 -35.88
C GLY A 807 19.74 -1.45 -37.22
N ALA A 808 20.54 -0.88 -38.11
CA ALA A 808 20.88 -1.51 -39.38
C ALA A 808 21.62 -2.84 -39.16
N GLY A 809 21.31 -3.88 -39.94
CA GLY A 809 21.71 -5.27 -39.63
C GLY A 809 23.19 -5.49 -39.30
N ALA A 810 24.11 -4.91 -40.10
CA ALA A 810 25.55 -5.01 -39.87
C ALA A 810 26.05 -4.15 -38.68
N SER A 811 25.34 -3.07 -38.36
CA SER A 811 25.63 -2.20 -37.21
C SER A 811 25.20 -2.81 -35.88
N VAL A 812 24.18 -3.68 -35.86
CA VAL A 812 23.76 -4.42 -34.66
C VAL A 812 24.86 -5.36 -34.17
N ASP A 813 25.54 -6.06 -35.07
CA ASP A 813 26.64 -6.95 -34.70
C ASP A 813 27.83 -6.19 -34.10
N ARG A 814 28.17 -5.05 -34.68
CA ARG A 814 29.20 -4.14 -34.15
C ARG A 814 28.81 -3.58 -32.79
N LEU A 815 27.57 -3.11 -32.64
CA LEU A 815 27.03 -2.60 -31.38
C LEU A 815 27.14 -3.63 -30.25
N LEU A 816 26.79 -4.90 -30.53
CA LEU A 816 26.90 -5.97 -29.55
C LEU A 816 28.35 -6.17 -29.09
N ASP A 817 29.30 -6.20 -30.03
CA ASP A 817 30.72 -6.36 -29.70
C ASP A 817 31.26 -5.17 -28.90
N GLU A 818 30.88 -3.94 -29.28
CA GLU A 818 31.23 -2.72 -28.56
C GLU A 818 30.60 -2.66 -27.16
N PHE A 819 29.36 -3.10 -27.02
CA PHE A 819 28.66 -3.11 -25.73
C PHE A 819 29.23 -4.17 -24.79
N LEU A 820 29.57 -5.35 -25.30
CA LEU A 820 30.26 -6.38 -24.53
C LEU A 820 31.64 -5.88 -24.07
N ALA A 821 32.40 -5.22 -24.94
CA ALA A 821 33.67 -4.58 -24.57
C ALA A 821 33.49 -3.47 -23.53
N PHE A 822 32.44 -2.65 -23.67
CA PHE A 822 32.08 -1.59 -22.72
C PHE A 822 31.76 -2.15 -21.33
N CYS A 823 31.06 -3.28 -21.28
CA CYS A 823 30.74 -4.00 -20.06
C CYS A 823 31.98 -4.66 -19.46
N ASP A 824 32.84 -5.26 -20.28
CA ASP A 824 34.11 -5.86 -19.85
C ASP A 824 35.08 -4.84 -19.23
N ASP A 825 35.19 -3.62 -19.79
CA ASP A 825 36.01 -2.52 -19.20
C ASP A 825 35.53 -2.13 -17.79
N ARG A 826 34.22 -2.27 -17.54
CA ARG A 826 33.55 -1.93 -16.28
C ARG A 826 33.37 -3.13 -15.35
N SER A 827 33.83 -4.32 -15.74
CA SER A 827 33.59 -5.57 -15.02
C SER A 827 32.10 -5.86 -14.79
N TRP A 828 31.27 -5.50 -15.76
CA TRP A 828 29.84 -5.77 -15.76
C TRP A 828 29.54 -7.09 -16.43
N LYS A 829 28.61 -7.84 -15.85
CA LYS A 829 27.99 -8.97 -16.53
C LYS A 829 26.85 -8.47 -17.40
N VAL A 830 26.57 -9.16 -18.49
CA VAL A 830 25.49 -8.76 -19.41
C VAL A 830 24.39 -9.80 -19.39
N ALA A 831 23.14 -9.35 -19.34
CA ALA A 831 21.97 -10.17 -19.56
C ALA A 831 20.96 -9.46 -20.46
N PHE A 832 20.46 -10.14 -21.49
CA PHE A 832 19.36 -9.65 -22.33
C PHE A 832 18.06 -10.30 -21.89
N LEU A 833 17.05 -9.46 -21.68
CA LEU A 833 15.76 -9.81 -21.14
C LEU A 833 14.72 -9.78 -22.26
N GLY A 834 14.15 -10.94 -22.62
CA GLY A 834 13.13 -11.02 -23.67
C GLY A 834 13.67 -10.96 -25.10
N ALA A 835 14.93 -11.35 -25.34
CA ALA A 835 15.48 -11.44 -26.69
C ALA A 835 14.70 -12.45 -27.55
N ARG A 836 14.63 -12.25 -28.87
CA ARG A 836 13.93 -13.20 -29.76
C ARG A 836 14.68 -14.52 -29.81
N GLY A 837 13.95 -15.63 -29.68
CA GLY A 837 14.52 -16.97 -29.77
C GLY A 837 15.21 -17.23 -31.12
N SER A 838 14.71 -16.65 -32.22
CA SER A 838 15.33 -16.74 -33.55
C SER A 838 16.72 -16.12 -33.63
N GLU A 839 17.02 -15.12 -32.79
CA GLU A 839 18.30 -14.42 -32.76
C GLU A 839 19.32 -15.10 -31.82
N SER A 840 18.97 -16.21 -31.16
CA SER A 840 19.85 -16.91 -30.21
C SER A 840 21.23 -17.24 -30.79
N ALA A 841 21.28 -17.61 -32.08
CA ALA A 841 22.54 -17.90 -32.76
C ALA A 841 23.51 -16.70 -32.78
N ARG A 842 22.99 -15.47 -32.90
CA ARG A 842 23.77 -14.23 -32.88
C ARG A 842 24.47 -14.01 -31.53
N TYR A 843 23.81 -14.41 -30.45
CA TYR A 843 24.35 -14.33 -29.09
C TYR A 843 25.31 -15.49 -28.79
N THR A 844 24.98 -16.71 -29.20
CA THR A 844 25.84 -17.89 -29.02
C THR A 844 27.17 -17.76 -29.76
N ALA A 845 27.18 -17.14 -30.95
CA ALA A 845 28.41 -16.83 -31.68
C ALA A 845 29.39 -15.95 -30.89
N ARG A 846 28.90 -15.19 -29.90
CA ARG A 846 29.67 -14.32 -29.00
C ARG A 846 29.96 -14.94 -27.64
N GLY A 847 29.71 -16.25 -27.50
CA GLY A 847 29.95 -17.00 -26.27
C GLY A 847 28.91 -16.77 -25.17
N LEU A 848 27.74 -16.20 -25.50
CA LEU A 848 26.63 -16.07 -24.57
C LEU A 848 25.72 -17.31 -24.62
N HIS A 849 25.04 -17.58 -23.51
CA HIS A 849 24.11 -18.68 -23.37
C HIS A 849 22.67 -18.15 -23.40
N SER A 850 21.79 -18.85 -24.12
CA SER A 850 20.36 -18.57 -24.16
C SER A 850 19.58 -19.59 -23.34
N PHE A 851 18.59 -19.13 -22.60
CA PHE A 851 17.67 -19.96 -21.84
C PHE A 851 16.23 -19.54 -22.13
N TYR A 852 15.36 -20.51 -22.36
CA TYR A 852 13.96 -20.25 -22.72
C TYR A 852 13.23 -19.52 -21.60
N LEU A 853 12.63 -18.36 -21.91
CA LEU A 853 11.94 -17.51 -20.95
C LEU A 853 10.42 -17.69 -21.02
N GLY A 854 9.87 -17.83 -22.22
CA GLY A 854 8.43 -17.85 -22.45
C GLY A 854 8.06 -17.57 -23.90
N ASP A 855 6.77 -17.48 -24.18
CA ASP A 855 6.25 -17.13 -25.50
C ASP A 855 5.35 -15.90 -25.43
N GLU A 856 5.39 -15.11 -26.48
CA GLU A 856 4.50 -13.99 -26.70
C GLU A 856 3.41 -14.38 -27.70
N ALA A 857 2.15 -14.04 -27.38
CA ALA A 857 1.00 -14.36 -28.21
C ALA A 857 0.80 -13.27 -29.28
N ILE A 858 0.94 -13.63 -30.55
CA ILE A 858 0.71 -12.74 -31.69
C ILE A 858 -0.56 -13.14 -32.43
N VAL A 859 -1.56 -12.26 -32.47
CA VAL A 859 -2.77 -12.44 -33.26
C VAL A 859 -2.51 -11.97 -34.69
N GLU A 860 -2.73 -12.86 -35.67
CA GLU A 860 -2.68 -12.53 -37.09
C GLU A 860 -4.03 -11.91 -37.51
N CYS A 861 -4.10 -10.58 -37.56
CA CYS A 861 -5.33 -9.83 -37.78
C CYS A 861 -6.03 -10.22 -39.09
N GLN A 862 -5.28 -10.51 -40.16
CA GLN A 862 -5.84 -10.94 -41.45
C GLN A 862 -6.54 -12.30 -41.41
N ARG A 863 -6.07 -13.20 -40.54
CA ARG A 863 -6.64 -14.56 -40.37
C ARG A 863 -7.63 -14.65 -39.23
N PHE A 864 -7.68 -13.64 -38.36
CA PHE A 864 -8.57 -13.61 -37.22
C PHE A 864 -10.04 -13.59 -37.68
N THR A 865 -10.80 -14.57 -37.21
CA THR A 865 -12.24 -14.65 -37.42
C THR A 865 -12.92 -15.16 -36.16
N LEU A 866 -14.08 -14.59 -35.86
CA LEU A 866 -14.94 -15.08 -34.78
C LEU A 866 -15.77 -16.30 -35.22
N GLU A 867 -15.69 -16.74 -36.48
CA GLU A 867 -16.39 -17.90 -37.01
C GLU A 867 -15.68 -19.23 -36.65
N GLY A 868 -16.42 -20.35 -36.65
CA GLY A 868 -15.88 -21.67 -36.33
C GLY A 868 -16.13 -22.16 -34.89
N ALA A 869 -15.89 -23.46 -34.66
CA ALA A 869 -16.23 -24.16 -33.42
C ALA A 869 -15.31 -23.78 -32.24
N GLY A 870 -14.00 -23.59 -32.50
CA GLY A 870 -13.01 -23.20 -31.48
C GLY A 870 -13.21 -21.79 -30.89
N MET A 871 -13.88 -20.90 -31.63
CA MET A 871 -14.13 -19.51 -31.23
C MET A 871 -15.44 -19.31 -30.46
N LYS A 872 -16.17 -20.38 -30.12
CA LYS A 872 -17.50 -20.30 -29.45
C LYS A 872 -17.44 -19.47 -28.16
N GLY A 873 -16.39 -19.65 -27.35
CA GLY A 873 -16.21 -18.92 -26.09
C GLY A 873 -15.98 -17.43 -26.30
N VAL A 874 -15.03 -17.06 -27.18
CA VAL A 874 -14.72 -15.66 -27.51
C VAL A 874 -15.91 -14.99 -28.16
N ARG A 875 -16.57 -15.63 -29.13
CA ARG A 875 -17.76 -15.11 -29.79
C ARG A 875 -18.91 -14.87 -28.82
N ALA A 876 -19.12 -15.77 -27.84
CA ALA A 876 -20.13 -15.56 -26.80
C ALA A 876 -19.81 -14.35 -25.91
N ALA A 877 -18.53 -14.16 -25.54
CA ALA A 877 -18.07 -13.00 -24.79
C ALA A 877 -18.24 -11.70 -25.58
N VAL A 878 -17.80 -11.67 -26.85
CA VAL A 878 -17.93 -10.52 -27.75
C VAL A 878 -19.40 -10.13 -27.93
N ASN A 879 -20.28 -11.10 -28.18
CA ASN A 879 -21.71 -10.84 -28.36
C ASN A 879 -22.39 -10.36 -27.08
N ARG A 880 -21.94 -10.84 -25.92
CA ARG A 880 -22.50 -10.41 -24.62
C ARG A 880 -22.14 -8.96 -24.30
N VAL A 881 -20.86 -8.60 -24.43
CA VAL A 881 -20.39 -7.22 -24.18
C VAL A 881 -20.94 -6.28 -25.27
N GLY A 882 -20.97 -6.73 -26.52
CA GLY A 882 -21.48 -5.96 -27.67
C GLY A 882 -22.97 -5.61 -27.62
N ARG A 883 -23.75 -6.18 -26.70
CA ARG A 883 -25.15 -5.79 -26.47
C ARG A 883 -25.28 -4.46 -25.75
N THR A 884 -24.33 -4.14 -24.87
CA THR A 884 -24.37 -2.96 -23.99
C THR A 884 -23.23 -1.99 -24.26
N HIS A 885 -22.21 -2.40 -25.03
CA HIS A 885 -21.04 -1.59 -25.33
C HIS A 885 -20.75 -1.58 -26.82
N ARG A 886 -20.37 -0.42 -27.33
CA ARG A 886 -19.75 -0.26 -28.65
C ARG A 886 -18.23 -0.20 -28.52
N PHE A 887 -17.56 -0.52 -29.62
CA PHE A 887 -16.12 -0.41 -29.73
C PHE A 887 -15.74 0.85 -30.52
N GLU A 888 -14.75 1.58 -30.04
CA GLU A 888 -14.18 2.74 -30.73
C GLU A 888 -12.65 2.63 -30.78
N LEU A 889 -12.08 2.81 -31.98
CA LEU A 889 -10.65 2.90 -32.21
C LEU A 889 -10.32 4.35 -32.57
N LEU A 890 -9.37 4.95 -31.83
CA LEU A 890 -8.89 6.29 -32.13
C LEU A 890 -7.38 6.41 -31.85
N ARG A 891 -6.74 7.41 -32.45
CA ARG A 891 -5.37 7.77 -32.08
C ARG A 891 -5.36 8.46 -30.73
N GLU A 892 -4.35 8.20 -29.89
CA GLU A 892 -4.22 8.86 -28.59
C GLU A 892 -4.14 10.39 -28.74
N SER A 893 -3.52 10.88 -29.82
CA SER A 893 -3.49 12.31 -30.13
C SER A 893 -4.86 12.94 -30.40
N GLN A 894 -5.86 12.15 -30.77
CA GLN A 894 -7.22 12.58 -31.05
C GLN A 894 -8.14 12.43 -29.83
N ALA A 895 -7.66 11.82 -28.74
CA ALA A 895 -8.43 11.63 -27.53
C ALA A 895 -8.70 12.97 -26.84
N SER A 896 -9.98 13.23 -26.53
CA SER A 896 -10.36 14.44 -25.79
C SER A 896 -9.77 14.39 -24.36
N PRO A 897 -9.46 15.55 -23.74
CA PRO A 897 -9.01 15.59 -22.36
C PRO A 897 -9.96 14.88 -21.37
N GLN A 898 -11.26 14.86 -21.68
CA GLN A 898 -12.28 14.15 -20.92
C GLN A 898 -12.13 12.64 -21.04
N LEU A 899 -11.91 12.12 -22.25
CA LEU A 899 -11.69 10.70 -22.48
C LEU A 899 -10.38 10.24 -21.82
N VAL A 900 -9.29 10.99 -22.00
CA VAL A 900 -7.98 10.71 -21.35
C VAL A 900 -8.13 10.61 -19.84
N ALA A 901 -8.82 11.57 -19.22
CA ALA A 901 -9.08 11.54 -17.78
C ALA A 901 -9.92 10.33 -17.35
N ALA A 902 -10.90 9.93 -18.17
CA ALA A 902 -11.72 8.75 -17.89
C ALA A 902 -10.91 7.45 -17.99
N LEU A 903 -10.09 7.28 -19.04
CA LEU A 903 -9.21 6.12 -19.21
C LEU A 903 -8.18 6.00 -18.08
N ASN A 904 -7.55 7.10 -17.69
CA ASN A 904 -6.62 7.10 -16.55
C ASN A 904 -7.34 6.79 -15.22
N GLY A 905 -8.61 7.18 -15.08
CA GLY A 905 -9.46 6.77 -13.96
C GLY A 905 -9.81 5.27 -13.95
N ILE A 906 -9.92 4.65 -15.13
CA ILE A 906 -10.02 3.17 -15.25
C ILE A 906 -8.70 2.53 -14.84
N SER A 907 -7.56 3.01 -15.35
CA SER A 907 -6.22 2.52 -14.97
C SER A 907 -5.98 2.60 -13.47
N ALA A 908 -6.33 3.70 -12.82
CA ALA A 908 -6.17 3.88 -11.37
C ALA A 908 -7.03 2.88 -10.57
N ARG A 909 -8.30 2.70 -10.95
CA ARG A 909 -9.20 1.73 -10.32
C ARG A 909 -8.78 0.29 -10.54
N TRP A 910 -8.28 -0.03 -11.73
CA TRP A 910 -7.80 -1.37 -12.07
C TRP A 910 -6.49 -1.71 -11.33
N ARG A 911 -5.57 -0.74 -11.17
CA ARG A 911 -4.31 -0.92 -10.41
C ARG A 911 -4.52 -1.05 -8.90
N GLY A 912 -5.52 -0.37 -8.33
CA GLY A 912 -5.72 -0.34 -6.88
C GLY A 912 -4.53 0.33 -6.16
N LYS A 913 -3.89 -0.38 -5.21
CA LYS A 913 -2.69 0.07 -4.45
C LYS A 913 -1.36 -0.51 -4.98
N ALA A 914 -1.38 -1.34 -6.02
CA ALA A 914 -0.17 -2.02 -6.50
C ALA A 914 0.70 -1.07 -7.36
N PRO A 915 2.05 -1.08 -7.20
CA PRO A 915 2.95 -0.30 -8.06
C PRO A 915 2.88 -0.80 -9.51
N GLU A 916 3.19 0.08 -10.46
CA GLU A 916 3.24 -0.30 -11.87
C GLU A 916 4.35 -1.32 -12.14
N ARG A 917 3.94 -2.45 -12.72
CA ARG A 917 4.83 -3.56 -13.09
C ARG A 917 5.24 -3.44 -14.56
N GLY A 918 6.45 -3.93 -14.88
CA GLY A 918 6.90 -4.15 -16.26
C GLY A 918 8.16 -3.36 -16.64
N PHE A 919 9.30 -4.05 -16.75
CA PHE A 919 10.55 -3.47 -17.29
C PHE A 919 10.67 -3.70 -18.79
N THR A 920 10.11 -4.79 -19.31
CA THR A 920 10.25 -5.21 -20.73
C THR A 920 9.01 -4.94 -21.59
N MET A 921 7.80 -4.99 -21.02
CA MET A 921 6.52 -5.06 -21.77
C MET A 921 5.47 -3.99 -21.40
N SER A 922 5.86 -2.94 -20.70
CA SER A 922 4.99 -1.83 -20.30
C SER A 922 5.76 -0.54 -20.50
N LEU A 923 5.11 0.58 -20.82
CA LEU A 923 5.76 1.90 -20.80
C LEU A 923 5.74 2.56 -19.41
N SER A 924 4.96 2.01 -18.45
CA SER A 924 4.71 2.61 -17.13
C SER A 924 4.32 4.10 -17.23
N GLN A 925 3.40 4.40 -18.14
CA GLN A 925 2.92 5.75 -18.42
C GLN A 925 1.40 5.76 -18.48
N ASP A 926 0.80 6.77 -17.85
CA ASP A 926 -0.62 7.07 -18.05
C ASP A 926 -0.87 7.57 -19.50
N VAL A 927 -2.14 7.58 -19.92
CA VAL A 927 -2.54 8.14 -21.22
C VAL A 927 -2.38 9.66 -21.16
N GLU A 928 -1.69 10.28 -22.13
CA GLU A 928 -1.37 11.72 -22.06
C GLU A 928 -2.26 12.59 -22.96
N GLY A 929 -2.62 12.10 -24.15
CA GLY A 929 -3.41 12.86 -25.13
C GLY A 929 -2.70 14.08 -25.73
N ASN A 930 -3.48 14.99 -26.36
CA ASN A 930 -3.05 16.31 -26.84
C ASN A 930 -1.81 16.33 -27.77
N GLY A 931 -1.71 15.35 -28.69
CA GLY A 931 -0.70 15.36 -29.76
C GLY A 931 0.71 14.88 -29.40
N ARG A 932 0.96 14.42 -28.17
CA ARG A 932 2.30 13.95 -27.74
C ARG A 932 2.68 12.56 -28.26
N ASN A 933 1.68 11.69 -28.47
CA ASN A 933 1.86 10.31 -28.96
C ASN A 933 0.94 10.04 -30.19
N PRO A 934 1.25 10.58 -31.39
CA PRO A 934 0.36 10.51 -32.55
C PRO A 934 0.17 9.11 -33.15
N GLU A 935 1.07 8.19 -32.83
CA GLU A 935 1.09 6.84 -33.40
C GLU A 935 0.45 5.81 -32.47
N PHE A 936 0.15 6.18 -31.22
CA PHE A 936 -0.48 5.29 -30.25
C PHE A 936 -1.97 5.17 -30.55
N LEU A 937 -2.50 3.96 -30.39
CA LEU A 937 -3.91 3.68 -30.58
C LEU A 937 -4.59 3.39 -29.23
N LEU A 938 -5.79 3.94 -29.07
CA LEU A 938 -6.68 3.64 -27.98
C LEU A 938 -7.87 2.85 -28.53
N CYS A 939 -8.06 1.65 -28.00
CA CYS A 939 -9.18 0.78 -28.32
C CYS A 939 -10.12 0.79 -27.12
N VAL A 940 -11.26 1.46 -27.21
CA VAL A 940 -12.13 1.77 -26.06
C VAL A 940 -13.46 1.06 -26.21
N ALA A 941 -13.92 0.41 -25.13
CA ALA A 941 -15.28 -0.08 -25.01
C ALA A 941 -16.14 0.98 -24.30
N LEU A 942 -17.08 1.56 -25.02
CA LEU A 942 -17.99 2.60 -24.55
C LEU A 942 -19.38 2.00 -24.31
N ASP A 943 -19.97 2.29 -23.16
CA ASP A 943 -21.34 1.89 -22.84
C ASP A 943 -22.40 2.68 -23.65
N GLU A 944 -23.68 2.45 -23.35
CA GLU A 944 -24.81 3.16 -23.98
C GLU A 944 -24.82 4.68 -23.71
N ASP A 945 -24.12 5.14 -22.66
CA ASP A 945 -23.99 6.54 -22.25
C ASP A 945 -22.70 7.21 -22.79
N ASP A 946 -21.98 6.57 -23.72
CA ASP A 946 -20.67 6.99 -24.24
C ASP A 946 -19.55 7.01 -23.17
N ARG A 947 -19.69 6.27 -22.07
CA ARG A 947 -18.68 6.20 -21.01
C ARG A 947 -17.76 4.99 -21.21
N PRO A 948 -16.44 5.16 -21.03
CA PRO A 948 -15.51 4.04 -21.18
C PRO A 948 -15.58 3.08 -19.99
N SER A 949 -15.77 1.80 -20.30
CA SER A 949 -15.81 0.71 -19.31
C SER A 949 -14.54 -0.15 -19.36
N GLY A 950 -13.77 -0.05 -20.43
CA GLY A 950 -12.44 -0.67 -20.55
C GLY A 950 -11.73 -0.20 -21.82
N PHE A 951 -10.42 -0.35 -21.84
CA PHE A 951 -9.60 0.02 -22.98
C PHE A 951 -8.31 -0.79 -23.11
N LEU A 952 -7.81 -0.85 -24.35
CA LEU A 952 -6.45 -1.23 -24.68
C LEU A 952 -5.69 0.01 -25.17
N ARG A 953 -4.44 0.15 -24.77
CA ARG A 953 -3.48 1.09 -25.38
C ARG A 953 -2.45 0.29 -26.15
N LEU A 954 -2.26 0.65 -27.41
CA LEU A 954 -1.32 -0.01 -28.29
C LEU A 954 -0.21 0.94 -28.71
N VAL A 955 1.01 0.41 -28.77
CA VAL A 955 2.19 1.11 -29.28
C VAL A 955 2.66 0.46 -30.58
N PRO A 956 3.21 1.23 -31.52
CA PRO A 956 3.62 0.70 -32.82
C PRO A 956 4.86 -0.18 -32.70
N ALA A 957 4.96 -1.18 -33.56
CA ALA A 957 6.22 -1.88 -33.82
C ALA A 957 6.48 -1.87 -35.33
N TYR A 958 7.64 -1.32 -35.69
CA TYR A 958 7.94 -0.80 -37.01
C TYR A 958 8.71 -1.82 -37.85
N GLY A 959 8.05 -2.48 -38.79
CA GLY A 959 8.67 -3.41 -39.74
C GLY A 959 7.74 -3.76 -40.89
N GLU A 960 8.26 -4.38 -41.95
CA GLU A 960 7.50 -4.69 -43.19
C GLU A 960 6.24 -5.55 -42.95
N ASP A 961 6.20 -6.29 -41.83
CA ASP A 961 5.18 -7.28 -41.47
C ASP A 961 4.46 -7.00 -40.13
N PHE A 962 4.79 -5.90 -39.42
CA PHE A 962 4.37 -5.72 -38.03
C PHE A 962 3.48 -4.49 -37.81
N GLY A 963 2.50 -4.64 -36.91
CA GLY A 963 1.49 -3.62 -36.62
C GLY A 963 1.68 -3.00 -35.25
N TYR A 964 0.99 -3.56 -34.26
CA TYR A 964 0.86 -2.95 -32.94
C TYR A 964 1.12 -3.96 -31.82
N THR A 965 1.67 -3.49 -30.71
CA THR A 965 1.87 -4.26 -29.48
C THR A 965 1.08 -3.65 -28.33
N LEU A 966 0.55 -4.51 -27.48
CA LEU A 966 -0.26 -4.11 -26.32
C LEU A 966 0.64 -3.53 -25.21
N ASP A 967 0.34 -2.29 -24.79
CA ASP A 967 1.00 -1.60 -23.67
C ASP A 967 0.13 -1.68 -22.41
N LEU A 968 -1.11 -1.19 -22.50
CA LEU A 968 -2.07 -1.24 -21.38
C LEU A 968 -3.30 -2.06 -21.75
N MET A 969 -3.74 -2.88 -20.79
CA MET A 969 -4.99 -3.62 -20.86
C MET A 969 -5.73 -3.42 -19.54
N ARG A 970 -6.80 -2.61 -19.57
CA ARG A 970 -7.48 -2.14 -18.36
C ARG A 970 -8.98 -2.17 -18.58
N HIS A 971 -9.73 -2.60 -17.56
CA HIS A 971 -11.18 -2.50 -17.55
C HIS A 971 -11.66 -2.15 -16.14
N LEU A 972 -12.89 -1.69 -16.03
CA LEU A 972 -13.49 -1.49 -14.71
C LEU A 972 -13.76 -2.84 -14.03
N PRO A 973 -13.66 -2.94 -12.69
CA PRO A 973 -13.98 -4.16 -11.96
C PRO A 973 -15.44 -4.63 -12.16
N ASP A 974 -16.35 -3.71 -12.46
CA ASP A 974 -17.77 -3.95 -12.74
C ASP A 974 -18.08 -4.08 -14.24
N ALA A 975 -17.07 -4.12 -15.11
CA ALA A 975 -17.26 -4.35 -16.53
C ALA A 975 -17.86 -5.74 -16.80
N PRO A 976 -18.75 -5.89 -17.81
CA PRO A 976 -19.36 -7.19 -18.12
C PRO A 976 -18.33 -8.29 -18.37
N ASN A 977 -18.63 -9.51 -17.89
CA ASN A 977 -17.78 -10.68 -18.08
C ASN A 977 -17.49 -10.92 -19.58
N GLY A 978 -16.21 -10.90 -19.94
CA GLY A 978 -15.74 -10.98 -21.33
C GLY A 978 -15.24 -9.65 -21.92
N MET A 979 -15.12 -8.58 -21.12
CA MET A 979 -14.66 -7.26 -21.59
C MET A 979 -13.29 -7.31 -22.28
N THR A 980 -12.32 -8.03 -21.71
CA THR A 980 -11.00 -8.18 -22.33
C THR A 980 -11.07 -8.97 -23.64
N GLU A 981 -11.84 -10.06 -23.69
CA GLU A 981 -12.08 -10.78 -24.94
C GLU A 981 -12.77 -9.93 -26.01
N PHE A 982 -13.72 -9.09 -25.63
CA PHE A 982 -14.38 -8.14 -26.52
C PHE A 982 -13.38 -7.12 -27.09
N LEU A 983 -12.60 -6.48 -26.23
CA LEU A 983 -11.61 -5.49 -26.63
C LEU A 983 -10.58 -6.07 -27.59
N ILE A 984 -9.97 -7.21 -27.26
CA ILE A 984 -8.92 -7.83 -28.10
C ILE A 984 -9.49 -8.27 -29.46
N ALA A 985 -10.66 -8.91 -29.48
CA ALA A 985 -11.27 -9.36 -30.73
C ALA A 985 -11.66 -8.19 -31.63
N ARG A 986 -12.28 -7.14 -31.08
CA ARG A 986 -12.67 -5.95 -31.86
C ARG A 986 -11.47 -5.15 -32.33
N THR A 987 -10.41 -5.08 -31.52
CA THR A 987 -9.13 -4.49 -31.94
C THR A 987 -8.54 -5.26 -33.12
N ALA A 988 -8.50 -6.59 -33.08
CA ALA A 988 -7.98 -7.39 -34.18
C ALA A 988 -8.79 -7.18 -35.48
N GLU A 989 -10.13 -7.10 -35.39
CA GLU A 989 -11.00 -6.77 -36.53
C GLU A 989 -10.79 -5.35 -37.07
N ALA A 990 -10.61 -4.36 -36.18
CA ALA A 990 -10.40 -2.97 -36.56
C ALA A 990 -9.02 -2.75 -37.21
N LEU A 991 -7.97 -3.36 -36.66
CA LEU A 991 -6.63 -3.35 -37.24
C LEU A 991 -6.62 -4.00 -38.63
N ARG A 992 -7.36 -5.11 -38.81
CA ARG A 992 -7.56 -5.73 -40.14
C ARG A 992 -8.19 -4.74 -41.14
N ALA A 993 -9.18 -3.96 -40.70
CA ALA A 993 -9.83 -2.96 -41.57
C ALA A 993 -8.90 -1.81 -41.96
N GLU A 994 -7.92 -1.48 -41.12
CA GLU A 994 -6.85 -0.51 -41.42
C GLU A 994 -5.68 -1.10 -42.22
N GLY A 995 -5.75 -2.40 -42.59
CA GLY A 995 -4.69 -3.08 -43.34
C GLY A 995 -3.48 -3.48 -42.50
N ILE A 996 -3.63 -3.58 -41.18
CA ILE A 996 -2.57 -3.92 -40.23
C ILE A 996 -2.59 -5.43 -39.96
N ASP A 997 -1.43 -6.09 -40.07
CA ASP A 997 -1.35 -7.55 -40.12
C ASP A 997 -1.24 -8.26 -38.76
N ARG A 998 -0.61 -7.64 -37.76
CA ARG A 998 -0.24 -8.31 -36.49
C ARG A 998 -0.52 -7.45 -35.27
N LEU A 999 -1.10 -8.09 -34.26
CA LEU A 999 -1.30 -7.55 -32.91
C LEU A 999 -0.59 -8.43 -31.88
N SER A 1000 0.40 -7.88 -31.18
CA SER A 1000 0.96 -8.57 -30.00
C SER A 1000 0.10 -8.33 -28.76
N MET A 1001 -0.16 -9.40 -28.01
CA MET A 1001 -0.86 -9.38 -26.72
C MET A 1001 0.14 -9.34 -25.56
N ASN A 1002 0.02 -10.26 -24.60
CA ASN A 1002 0.86 -10.32 -23.40
C ASN A 1002 1.85 -11.50 -23.45
N PHE A 1003 2.91 -11.37 -22.67
CA PHE A 1003 3.95 -12.39 -22.51
C PHE A 1003 3.50 -13.51 -21.55
N ALA A 1004 3.53 -14.76 -22.01
CA ALA A 1004 3.32 -15.95 -21.19
C ALA A 1004 4.67 -16.57 -20.81
N MET A 1005 5.18 -16.23 -19.62
CA MET A 1005 6.41 -16.79 -19.08
C MET A 1005 6.28 -18.32 -19.02
N TRP A 1006 7.29 -19.06 -19.49
CA TRP A 1006 7.33 -20.53 -19.41
C TRP A 1006 6.25 -21.33 -20.17
N GLY A 1007 5.49 -20.70 -21.07
CA GLY A 1007 4.36 -21.32 -21.79
C GLY A 1007 4.62 -22.76 -22.24
N ARG A 1008 5.65 -23.01 -23.06
CA ARG A 1008 6.08 -24.34 -23.55
C ARG A 1008 6.46 -25.42 -22.52
N LEU A 1009 6.67 -25.13 -21.23
CA LEU A 1009 6.94 -26.19 -20.22
C LEU A 1009 5.67 -27.01 -19.90
N TYR A 1010 4.50 -26.55 -20.37
CA TYR A 1010 3.20 -27.18 -20.18
C TYR A 1010 2.60 -27.73 -21.49
N SER A 1011 3.33 -27.74 -22.60
CA SER A 1011 2.89 -28.44 -23.82
C SER A 1011 3.48 -29.85 -23.90
N ASP A 1012 2.69 -30.79 -24.43
CA ASP A 1012 3.00 -32.22 -24.47
C ASP A 1012 3.97 -32.62 -25.61
N ASP A 1013 4.47 -31.64 -26.36
CA ASP A 1013 5.17 -31.80 -27.63
C ASP A 1013 6.71 -31.68 -27.55
N ILE A 1014 7.30 -31.46 -26.36
CA ILE A 1014 8.77 -31.32 -26.19
C ILE A 1014 9.34 -32.42 -25.28
N ARG A 1015 10.36 -33.15 -25.76
CA ARG A 1015 11.17 -34.06 -24.93
C ARG A 1015 12.14 -33.26 -24.07
N TYR A 1016 11.95 -33.29 -22.75
CA TYR A 1016 12.79 -32.56 -21.79
C TYR A 1016 14.17 -33.22 -21.58
N SER A 1017 15.21 -32.40 -21.40
CA SER A 1017 16.47 -32.85 -20.82
C SER A 1017 16.36 -32.98 -19.28
N PRO A 1018 17.22 -33.78 -18.60
CA PRO A 1018 17.12 -34.00 -17.15
C PRO A 1018 17.17 -32.72 -16.30
N THR A 1019 17.93 -31.72 -16.73
CA THR A 1019 18.05 -30.43 -16.03
C THR A 1019 16.81 -29.55 -16.21
N GLN A 1020 16.11 -29.66 -17.35
CA GLN A 1020 14.85 -28.95 -17.61
C GLN A 1020 13.66 -29.54 -16.86
N TRP A 1021 13.69 -30.85 -16.58
CA TRP A 1021 12.69 -31.51 -15.74
C TRP A 1021 12.77 -31.05 -14.28
N LEU A 1022 13.98 -30.88 -13.75
CA LEU A 1022 14.19 -30.35 -12.39
C LEU A 1022 13.71 -28.89 -12.27
N ALA A 1023 13.93 -28.08 -13.31
CA ALA A 1023 13.44 -26.71 -13.40
C ALA A 1023 11.91 -26.64 -13.43
N LYS A 1024 11.24 -27.54 -14.20
CA LYS A 1024 9.77 -27.66 -14.20
C LYS A 1024 9.21 -27.89 -12.80
N ARG A 1025 9.81 -28.81 -12.04
CA ARG A 1025 9.40 -29.14 -10.67
C ARG A 1025 9.58 -27.98 -9.69
N ALA A 1026 10.62 -27.17 -9.86
CA ALA A 1026 10.83 -25.94 -9.08
C ALA A 1026 9.82 -24.83 -9.45
N ILE A 1027 9.43 -24.74 -10.72
CA ILE A 1027 8.44 -23.78 -11.23
C ILE A 1027 7.02 -24.16 -10.76
N ASP A 1028 6.68 -25.45 -10.67
CA ASP A 1028 5.39 -25.91 -10.17
C ASP A 1028 5.16 -25.53 -8.68
N VAL A 1029 6.23 -25.44 -7.88
CA VAL A 1029 6.20 -24.92 -6.50
C VAL A 1029 5.95 -23.40 -6.48
N LEU A 1030 6.37 -22.68 -7.53
CA LEU A 1030 6.20 -21.23 -7.67
C LEU A 1030 4.90 -20.83 -8.40
N ASN A 1031 4.19 -21.80 -9.00
CA ASN A 1031 2.97 -21.60 -9.78
C ASN A 1031 1.83 -20.87 -9.02
N PRO A 1032 1.60 -21.09 -7.70
CA PRO A 1032 0.61 -20.32 -6.94
C PRO A 1032 0.89 -18.80 -6.93
N PHE A 1033 2.16 -18.41 -7.07
CA PHE A 1033 2.59 -17.01 -6.98
C PHE A 1033 2.53 -16.26 -8.32
N PHE A 1034 2.54 -16.97 -9.47
CA PHE A 1034 2.71 -16.34 -10.79
C PHE A 1034 1.57 -16.58 -11.79
N GLN A 1035 0.55 -17.40 -11.49
CA GLN A 1035 -0.62 -17.64 -12.36
C GLN A 1035 -0.26 -17.93 -13.84
N ILE A 1036 0.81 -18.68 -14.09
CA ILE A 1036 1.42 -18.83 -15.42
C ILE A 1036 0.49 -19.57 -16.40
N LYS A 1037 -0.22 -20.59 -15.93
CA LYS A 1037 -1.09 -21.44 -16.75
C LYS A 1037 -2.35 -20.71 -17.24
N SER A 1038 -2.98 -19.90 -16.38
CA SER A 1038 -4.23 -19.20 -16.71
C SER A 1038 -4.05 -18.13 -17.80
N LEU A 1039 -2.89 -17.47 -17.85
CA LEU A 1039 -2.59 -16.47 -18.87
C LEU A 1039 -2.37 -17.10 -20.25
N ARG A 1040 -1.69 -18.25 -20.31
CA ARG A 1040 -1.55 -19.02 -21.57
C ARG A 1040 -2.90 -19.52 -22.06
N ASP A 1041 -3.68 -20.15 -21.18
CA ASP A 1041 -5.02 -20.68 -21.51
C ASP A 1041 -5.95 -19.56 -21.98
N PHE A 1042 -5.80 -18.34 -21.44
CA PHE A 1042 -6.52 -17.16 -21.91
C PHE A 1042 -6.10 -16.74 -23.34
N ASN A 1043 -4.80 -16.62 -23.61
CA ASN A 1043 -4.28 -16.19 -24.91
C ASN A 1043 -4.57 -17.21 -26.01
N GLU A 1044 -4.53 -18.52 -25.71
CA GLU A 1044 -4.79 -19.60 -26.66
C GLU A 1044 -6.20 -19.51 -27.28
N LYS A 1045 -7.17 -18.89 -26.57
CA LYS A 1045 -8.53 -18.65 -27.07
C LYS A 1045 -8.58 -17.89 -28.40
N PHE A 1046 -7.57 -17.07 -28.70
CA PHE A 1046 -7.49 -16.25 -29.92
C PHE A 1046 -6.71 -16.92 -31.04
N SER A 1047 -6.31 -18.19 -30.86
CA SER A 1047 -5.46 -18.94 -31.80
C SER A 1047 -4.22 -18.16 -32.26
N PRO A 1048 -3.39 -17.66 -31.32
CA PRO A 1048 -2.24 -16.83 -31.66
C PRO A 1048 -1.10 -17.65 -32.26
N ARG A 1049 -0.22 -16.97 -33.00
CA ARG A 1049 1.12 -17.46 -33.31
C ARG A 1049 2.03 -17.16 -32.13
N TRP A 1050 2.70 -18.17 -31.60
CA TRP A 1050 3.60 -18.05 -30.45
C TRP A 1050 5.01 -17.65 -30.87
N LEU A 1051 5.49 -16.48 -30.41
CA LEU A 1051 6.84 -16.00 -30.63
C LEU A 1051 7.71 -16.31 -29.39
N GLY A 1052 8.71 -17.18 -29.56
CA GLY A 1052 9.59 -17.60 -28.46
C GLY A 1052 10.56 -16.52 -28.02
N ARG A 1053 10.68 -16.33 -26.71
CA ARG A 1053 11.57 -15.37 -26.05
C ARG A 1053 12.58 -16.09 -25.16
N VAL A 1054 13.80 -15.56 -25.11
CA VAL A 1054 14.91 -16.14 -24.34
C VAL A 1054 15.54 -15.10 -23.42
N LEU A 1055 16.04 -15.57 -22.28
CA LEU A 1055 17.05 -14.87 -21.48
C LEU A 1055 18.42 -15.20 -22.05
N VAL A 1056 19.22 -14.19 -22.35
CA VAL A 1056 20.60 -14.36 -22.78
C VAL A 1056 21.53 -13.90 -21.67
N PHE A 1057 22.54 -14.68 -21.30
CA PHE A 1057 23.48 -14.36 -20.22
C PHE A 1057 24.88 -14.90 -20.50
N GLN A 1058 25.88 -14.42 -19.76
CA GLN A 1058 27.30 -14.71 -20.01
C GLN A 1058 27.76 -16.10 -19.58
N GLU A 1059 27.42 -16.56 -18.36
CA GLU A 1059 27.91 -17.83 -17.81
C GLU A 1059 26.73 -18.67 -17.26
N PRO A 1060 26.73 -20.01 -17.37
CA PRO A 1060 25.65 -20.87 -16.84
C PRO A 1060 25.35 -20.67 -15.34
N ALA A 1061 26.37 -20.31 -14.55
CA ALA A 1061 26.23 -20.02 -13.13
C ALA A 1061 25.44 -18.73 -12.83
N ASP A 1062 25.26 -17.85 -13.82
CA ASP A 1062 24.59 -16.56 -13.66
C ASP A 1062 23.06 -16.67 -13.75
N LEU A 1063 22.54 -17.77 -14.31
CA LEU A 1063 21.11 -17.95 -14.56
C LEU A 1063 20.23 -17.73 -13.32
N PRO A 1064 20.54 -18.26 -12.11
CA PRO A 1064 19.71 -18.01 -10.93
C PRO A 1064 19.66 -16.53 -10.54
N GLN A 1065 20.80 -15.84 -10.61
CA GLN A 1065 20.88 -14.44 -10.23
C GLN A 1065 20.26 -13.52 -11.28
N VAL A 1066 20.46 -13.81 -12.57
CA VAL A 1066 19.78 -13.10 -13.67
C VAL A 1066 18.27 -13.31 -13.59
N GLY A 1067 17.80 -14.51 -13.26
CA GLY A 1067 16.38 -14.80 -13.05
C GLY A 1067 15.79 -13.99 -11.88
N LEU A 1068 16.51 -13.90 -10.75
CA LEU A 1068 16.10 -13.09 -9.59
C LEU A 1068 16.05 -11.60 -9.94
N LEU A 1069 17.08 -11.08 -10.64
CA LEU A 1069 17.13 -9.69 -11.07
C LEU A 1069 16.05 -9.36 -12.12
N TYR A 1070 15.74 -10.29 -13.04
CA TYR A 1070 14.64 -10.16 -14.00
C TYR A 1070 13.29 -10.11 -13.29
N ALA A 1071 13.04 -11.03 -12.35
CA ALA A 1071 11.81 -11.06 -11.59
C ALA A 1071 11.65 -9.80 -10.72
N GLY A 1072 12.74 -9.25 -10.18
CA GLY A 1072 12.70 -7.95 -9.50
C GLY A 1072 12.43 -6.79 -10.44
N ALA A 1073 13.11 -6.71 -11.58
CA ALA A 1073 12.94 -5.64 -12.55
C ALA A 1073 11.51 -5.60 -13.15
N GLU A 1074 10.91 -6.76 -13.42
CA GLU A 1074 9.53 -6.86 -13.88
C GLU A 1074 8.48 -6.63 -12.77
N GLY A 1075 8.90 -6.58 -11.49
CA GLY A 1075 8.01 -6.39 -10.34
C GLY A 1075 7.28 -7.67 -9.89
N PHE A 1076 7.85 -8.84 -10.19
CA PHE A 1076 7.35 -10.17 -9.82
C PHE A 1076 7.76 -10.60 -8.39
N LEU A 1077 8.83 -10.02 -7.83
CA LEU A 1077 9.29 -10.31 -6.46
C LEU A 1077 8.90 -9.18 -5.52
N SER A 1078 7.75 -9.33 -4.84
CA SER A 1078 7.42 -8.56 -3.64
C SER A 1078 7.52 -9.48 -2.42
N ILE A 1079 8.74 -9.84 -2.03
CA ILE A 1079 9.02 -10.64 -0.82
C ILE A 1079 9.48 -9.68 0.28
N PRO A 1080 8.77 -9.57 1.43
CA PRO A 1080 9.14 -8.70 2.54
C PRO A 1080 10.52 -9.05 3.10
N VAL A 1081 11.30 -8.02 3.48
CA VAL A 1081 12.59 -8.07 4.21
C VAL A 1081 13.77 -8.70 3.45
N VAL A 1082 13.56 -9.79 2.72
CA VAL A 1082 14.64 -10.52 2.01
C VAL A 1082 14.81 -9.98 0.59
N GLY A 1083 13.73 -9.60 -0.10
CA GLY A 1083 13.77 -9.13 -1.49
C GLY A 1083 14.70 -7.93 -1.72
N GLU A 1084 14.70 -6.96 -0.81
CA GLU A 1084 15.45 -5.71 -0.96
C GLU A 1084 16.95 -5.83 -0.62
N LEU A 1085 17.32 -6.83 0.19
CA LEU A 1085 18.72 -7.15 0.48
C LEU A 1085 19.39 -7.89 -0.69
N PHE A 1086 18.63 -8.66 -1.46
CA PHE A 1086 19.15 -9.50 -2.56
C PHE A 1086 18.87 -8.95 -3.97
N VAL A 1087 17.87 -8.08 -4.13
CA VAL A 1087 17.55 -7.40 -5.39
C VAL A 1087 17.57 -5.90 -5.17
N PRO A 1088 18.62 -5.19 -5.63
CA PRO A 1088 18.64 -3.73 -5.56
C PRO A 1088 17.44 -3.17 -6.33
N ARG A 1089 16.79 -2.11 -5.84
CA ARG A 1089 15.78 -1.40 -6.62
C ARG A 1089 16.40 -0.88 -7.92
N ALA A 1090 15.69 -1.03 -9.04
CA ALA A 1090 16.09 -0.42 -10.30
C ALA A 1090 16.26 1.09 -10.09
N VAL A 1091 17.31 1.67 -10.65
CA VAL A 1091 17.65 3.09 -10.47
C VAL A 1091 16.59 3.98 -11.13
N GLY A 1092 15.51 4.27 -10.39
CA GLY A 1092 14.35 5.03 -10.88
C GLY A 1092 13.38 5.51 -9.79
N GLU A 1093 13.46 5.00 -8.56
CA GLU A 1093 12.66 5.47 -7.41
C GLU A 1093 13.41 6.48 -6.50
N GLU A 1094 14.44 7.17 -6.99
CA GLU A 1094 14.88 8.39 -6.28
C GLU A 1094 13.87 9.49 -6.57
N SER A 1095 12.98 9.66 -5.59
CA SER A 1095 12.05 10.76 -5.39
C SER A 1095 12.64 12.10 -5.84
N ALA A 1096 11.80 12.85 -6.56
CA ALA A 1096 11.98 14.27 -6.80
C ALA A 1096 12.08 15.00 -5.44
N VAL A 1097 13.30 15.11 -4.93
CA VAL A 1097 13.70 16.11 -3.94
C VAL A 1097 14.47 17.16 -4.71
N GLY A 1098 13.74 18.17 -5.17
CA GLY A 1098 14.24 19.45 -5.61
C GLY A 1098 13.52 20.53 -4.82
#